data_AF-A0AAE4V7M2-F1
#
_entry.id   AF-A0AAE4V7M2-F1
#
_cell.length_a   1.000
_cell.length_b   1.000
_cell.length_c   1.000
_cell.angle_alpha   90.00
_cell.angle_beta   90.00
_cell.angle_gamma   90.00
#
_symmetry.space_group_name_H-M   'P 1'
#
loop_
_entity.id
_entity.type
_entity.pdbx_description
1 polymer ?
#
loop_
_entity_poly.entity_id
_entity_poly.type
_entity_poly.pdbx_seq_one_letter_code
_entity_poly.pdbx_strand_id
1 'polypeptide(L)'
;MNAADTTRRRLDPVTFEVLKNAFVTSVDLMSEQILRTCYSFVIYSRDFSSALCDAQGNTVMQGSQDIAVHVGTLHFQCKAVLDEFGDDINRGDVFCVNDPYRGGTHLNDVSFIRPIFADGQLIGFAQNKGHWADIGGSVPGSFDVTATEHFAEGLRITPVRIWHEGRFLADVAKLLVANTRAPEISLGDLHAQAEATGVCEREIQRLVAKYGRDTVVEAMAEVQDYVERIVRQRVAELPDGEWVTEDYLDSDPSKPEGMVPIRVKMTIQGDQLSYDLSGSAPAVASFLNCGYGTAFSGIVAGTKTFFPDVPLNSGLYAAINTDIGPEGTVVNAGWPIAVTGFCSGPYEKIMNAIFELWSAIMPERAIACSFNLEYLLVGGRDARGDERPFFMWYDWMAGGWGGRSTKDGSTATAPVFGVGLAVQPCEGQERLTPVLTTKHAIIPDSGGPGLYRGGCGVTKGGILTDCENTVMSYCCDRSRSVTWGINGGLPSIPHGVWLNRGTAEEAFLGSVFSSVAVQAGDTFERPSAGGGGLGDPLDRAPEAVLEDVIDGYVTIAGGARDYGVVITPIDPEVDEYEIDHTATTALRAEIRAARKQWLDVDPAEVAARFRDRELDTFDLVRRYGVVVDWGTGELLPNTTKQFRDLLRVRAAEHWG
;
A
#
# COMPACT_ATOMS: atom_id res chain seq x y z
N MET A 1 25.84 -24.42 37.92
CA MET A 1 27.21 -23.86 37.87
C MET A 1 27.53 -23.64 36.40
N ASN A 2 27.60 -22.45 35.82
CA ASN A 2 27.57 -21.07 36.32
C ASN A 2 26.45 -20.31 35.61
N ALA A 3 25.62 -19.60 36.39
CA ALA A 3 24.82 -18.51 35.87
C ALA A 3 25.79 -17.38 35.50
N ALA A 4 25.99 -17.14 34.21
CA ALA A 4 26.66 -15.95 33.76
C ALA A 4 25.70 -14.78 34.00
N ASP A 5 26.12 -13.90 34.90
CA ASP A 5 25.57 -12.58 35.19
C ASP A 5 25.52 -11.76 33.89
N THR A 6 24.36 -11.73 33.22
CA THR A 6 24.08 -10.89 32.05
C THR A 6 23.50 -9.55 32.47
N THR A 7 24.21 -8.83 33.34
CA THR A 7 23.98 -7.40 33.51
C THR A 7 24.55 -6.68 32.27
N ARG A 8 23.72 -6.47 31.24
CA ARG A 8 24.07 -5.58 30.10
C ARG A 8 24.59 -4.25 30.68
N ARG A 9 25.71 -3.75 30.17
CA ARG A 9 26.25 -2.46 30.60
C ARG A 9 25.27 -1.41 30.13
N ARG A 10 24.66 -0.69 31.06
CA ARG A 10 23.76 0.40 30.71
C ARG A 10 24.57 1.47 29.97
N LEU A 11 24.38 1.56 28.64
CA LEU A 11 24.95 2.63 27.83
C LEU A 11 24.57 3.96 28.45
N ASP A 12 25.52 4.90 28.51
CA ASP A 12 25.18 6.23 28.95
C ASP A 12 24.19 6.87 27.94
N PRO A 13 23.26 7.72 28.40
CA PRO A 13 22.21 8.25 27.52
C PRO A 13 22.73 9.02 26.32
N VAL A 14 23.91 9.66 26.42
CA VAL A 14 24.48 10.43 25.32
C VAL A 14 25.01 9.49 24.24
N THR A 15 25.77 8.47 24.62
CA THR A 15 26.25 7.46 23.67
C THR A 15 25.10 6.71 23.00
N PHE A 16 24.07 6.33 23.77
CA PHE A 16 22.87 5.70 23.22
C PHE A 16 22.19 6.58 22.16
N GLU A 17 21.89 7.84 22.49
CA GLU A 17 21.22 8.75 21.54
C GLU A 17 22.08 9.00 20.29
N VAL A 18 23.39 9.14 20.45
CA VAL A 18 24.30 9.32 19.31
C VAL A 18 24.30 8.08 18.41
N LEU A 19 24.40 6.87 18.96
CA LEU A 19 24.43 5.63 18.17
C LEU A 19 23.07 5.34 17.53
N LYS A 20 21.95 5.55 18.24
CA LYS A 20 20.59 5.41 17.69
C LYS A 20 20.41 6.29 16.44
N ASN A 21 20.79 7.57 16.51
CA ASN A 21 20.72 8.48 15.36
C ASN A 21 21.73 8.13 14.26
N ALA A 22 22.91 7.62 14.62
CA ALA A 22 23.90 7.16 13.66
C ALA A 22 23.42 5.92 12.89
N PHE A 23 22.66 5.01 13.51
CA PHE A 23 22.06 3.87 12.82
C PHE A 23 21.02 4.33 11.80
N VAL A 24 20.13 5.27 12.14
CA VAL A 24 19.22 5.90 11.17
C VAL A 24 20.00 6.49 10.00
N THR A 25 21.04 7.27 10.31
CA THR A 25 21.90 7.88 9.29
C THR A 25 22.57 6.84 8.38
N SER A 26 23.01 5.70 8.94
CA SER A 26 23.64 4.62 8.18
C SER A 26 22.68 4.02 7.14
N VAL A 27 21.41 3.87 7.53
CA VAL A 27 20.35 3.35 6.66
C VAL A 27 19.93 4.40 5.62
N ASP A 28 19.79 5.67 6.02
CA ASP A 28 19.42 6.75 5.10
C ASP A 28 20.53 7.02 4.06
N LEU A 29 21.81 6.88 4.42
CA LEU A 29 22.92 6.93 3.46
C LEU A 29 22.87 5.80 2.43
N MET A 30 22.43 4.60 2.85
CA MET A 30 22.19 3.48 1.93
C MET A 30 21.02 3.80 0.99
N SER A 31 19.92 4.38 1.50
CA SER A 31 18.78 4.83 0.69
C SER A 31 19.15 5.94 -0.30
N GLU A 32 20.01 6.88 0.08
CA GLU A 32 20.48 7.93 -0.82
C GLU A 32 21.41 7.38 -1.92
N GLN A 33 22.23 6.38 -1.59
CA GLN A 33 23.12 5.74 -2.55
C GLN A 33 22.32 5.08 -3.68
N ILE A 34 21.33 4.25 -3.33
CA ILE A 34 20.51 3.56 -4.34
C ILE A 34 19.75 4.54 -5.23
N LEU A 35 19.15 5.60 -4.66
CA LEU A 35 18.41 6.59 -5.44
C LEU A 35 19.27 7.26 -6.52
N ARG A 36 20.57 7.43 -6.28
CA ARG A 36 21.51 8.05 -7.22
C ARG A 36 22.08 7.09 -8.25
N THR A 37 22.03 5.77 -8.01
CA THR A 37 22.70 4.78 -8.84
C THR A 37 21.78 3.74 -9.47
N CYS A 38 20.50 3.73 -9.10
CA CYS A 38 19.49 2.88 -9.72
C CYS A 38 19.31 3.17 -11.21
N TYR A 39 18.86 2.14 -11.93
CA TYR A 39 18.62 2.14 -13.36
C TYR A 39 17.12 2.13 -13.66
N SER A 40 16.31 1.42 -12.87
CA SER A 40 14.87 1.39 -13.08
C SER A 40 14.19 2.66 -12.59
N PHE A 41 13.19 3.08 -13.35
CA PHE A 41 12.34 4.21 -12.99
C PHE A 41 11.49 3.92 -11.74
N VAL A 42 11.24 2.64 -11.45
CA VAL A 42 10.48 2.19 -10.27
C VAL A 42 11.26 2.48 -8.99
N ILE A 43 12.52 2.04 -8.90
CA ILE A 43 13.40 2.35 -7.76
C ILE A 43 13.69 3.86 -7.69
N TYR A 44 13.89 4.53 -8.84
CA TYR A 44 14.04 5.99 -8.88
C TYR A 44 12.84 6.73 -8.28
N SER A 45 11.64 6.15 -8.43
CA SER A 45 10.39 6.67 -7.85
C SER A 45 10.16 6.19 -6.40
N ARG A 46 11.22 5.73 -5.74
CA ARG A 46 11.31 5.34 -4.32
C ARG A 46 10.59 4.06 -3.92
N ASP A 47 10.37 3.14 -4.85
CA ASP A 47 9.88 1.80 -4.53
C ASP A 47 11.02 0.89 -4.04
N PHE A 48 11.55 1.22 -2.86
CA PHE A 48 12.60 0.48 -2.17
C PHE A 48 12.59 0.77 -0.66
N SER A 49 13.24 -0.09 0.11
CA SER A 49 13.54 0.13 1.53
C SER A 49 14.92 -0.38 1.92
N SER A 50 15.39 0.10 3.06
CA SER A 50 16.72 -0.11 3.59
C SER A 50 16.63 -0.48 5.07
N ALA A 51 17.42 -1.45 5.52
CA ALA A 51 17.48 -1.82 6.93
C ALA A 51 18.89 -2.16 7.39
N LEU A 52 19.12 -1.87 8.67
CA LEU A 52 20.21 -2.43 9.46
C LEU A 52 19.61 -3.51 10.36
N CYS A 53 20.16 -4.72 10.29
CA CYS A 53 19.78 -5.84 11.14
C CYS A 53 20.93 -6.25 12.06
N ASP A 54 20.62 -6.79 13.24
CA ASP A 54 21.60 -7.39 14.13
C ASP A 54 22.05 -8.77 13.62
N ALA A 55 22.98 -9.42 14.33
CA ALA A 55 23.53 -10.71 13.92
C ALA A 55 22.50 -11.86 13.92
N GLN A 56 21.31 -11.66 14.51
CA GLN A 56 20.20 -12.61 14.50
C GLN A 56 19.15 -12.26 13.42
N GLY A 57 19.43 -11.26 12.59
CA GLY A 57 18.53 -10.78 11.56
C GLY A 57 17.36 -9.95 12.09
N ASN A 58 17.38 -9.55 13.37
CA ASN A 58 16.36 -8.63 13.87
C ASN A 58 16.65 -7.21 13.39
N THR A 59 15.63 -6.51 12.93
CA THR A 59 15.77 -5.15 12.42
C THR A 59 16.12 -4.22 13.58
N VAL A 60 17.28 -3.58 13.49
CA VAL A 60 17.75 -2.54 14.42
C VAL A 60 17.16 -1.19 14.05
N MET A 61 17.15 -0.90 12.75
CA MET A 61 16.65 0.36 12.19
C MET A 61 16.23 0.19 10.73
N GLN A 62 15.18 0.90 10.35
CA GLN A 62 14.70 1.05 8.97
C GLN A 62 14.86 2.51 8.50
N GLY A 63 14.90 2.73 7.20
CA GLY A 63 15.08 4.05 6.60
C GLY A 63 13.90 4.99 6.86
N SER A 64 14.20 6.28 6.96
CA SER A 64 13.23 7.32 7.35
C SER A 64 12.14 7.58 6.31
N GLN A 65 12.37 7.16 5.07
CA GLN A 65 11.51 7.40 3.91
C GLN A 65 11.24 6.11 3.12
N ASP A 66 11.35 4.98 3.80
CA ASP A 66 11.09 3.66 3.26
C ASP A 66 9.58 3.41 3.14
N ILE A 67 9.19 2.48 2.27
CA ILE A 67 7.78 2.14 2.07
C ILE A 67 7.24 1.24 3.19
N ALA A 68 5.97 1.44 3.54
CA ALA A 68 5.31 0.81 4.70
C ALA A 68 5.25 -0.72 4.58
N VAL A 69 5.10 -1.24 3.36
CA VAL A 69 5.02 -2.70 3.12
C VAL A 69 6.29 -3.46 3.50
N HIS A 70 7.45 -2.81 3.50
CA HIS A 70 8.70 -3.50 3.82
C HIS A 70 8.94 -3.63 5.33
N VAL A 71 8.19 -2.89 6.16
CA VAL A 71 8.41 -2.81 7.61
C VAL A 71 8.52 -4.18 8.27
N GLY A 72 7.54 -5.06 8.04
CA GLY A 72 7.55 -6.40 8.62
C GLY A 72 8.44 -7.40 7.90
N THR A 73 8.75 -7.18 6.62
CA THR A 73 9.36 -8.22 5.76
C THR A 73 10.89 -8.20 5.74
N LEU A 74 11.52 -7.05 5.99
CA LEU A 74 12.99 -6.94 6.01
C LEU A 74 13.60 -7.89 7.05
N HIS A 75 12.99 -7.96 8.24
CA HIS A 75 13.34 -8.90 9.31
C HIS A 75 13.32 -10.36 8.85
N PHE A 76 12.23 -10.82 8.23
CA PHE A 76 12.10 -12.22 7.81
C PHE A 76 13.06 -12.58 6.68
N GLN A 77 13.29 -11.67 5.74
CA GLN A 77 14.21 -11.92 4.62
C GLN A 77 15.66 -12.04 5.07
N CYS A 78 16.09 -11.25 6.08
CA CYS A 78 17.41 -11.44 6.69
C CYS A 78 17.51 -12.81 7.39
N LYS A 79 16.45 -13.23 8.09
CA LYS A 79 16.40 -14.56 8.72
C LYS A 79 16.37 -15.70 7.72
N ALA A 80 15.73 -15.52 6.57
CA ALA A 80 15.76 -16.51 5.49
C ALA A 80 17.18 -16.78 4.99
N VAL A 81 18.05 -15.76 4.91
CA VAL A 81 19.47 -15.95 4.59
C VAL A 81 20.20 -16.72 5.70
N LEU A 82 19.97 -16.35 6.96
CA LEU A 82 20.56 -17.06 8.11
C LEU A 82 20.16 -18.54 8.13
N ASP A 83 18.87 -18.84 7.91
CA ASP A 83 18.33 -20.20 7.91
C ASP A 83 18.90 -21.04 6.75
N GLU A 84 19.17 -20.43 5.60
CA GLU A 84 19.72 -21.14 4.42
C GLU A 84 21.21 -21.44 4.56
N PHE A 85 22.00 -20.45 5.00
CA PHE A 85 23.47 -20.54 4.95
C PHE A 85 24.09 -20.94 6.29
N GLY A 86 23.39 -20.76 7.41
CA GLY A 86 23.91 -21.06 8.74
C GLY A 86 25.26 -20.39 8.99
N ASP A 87 26.29 -21.18 9.25
CA ASP A 87 27.66 -20.71 9.50
C ASP A 87 28.45 -20.39 8.21
N ASP A 88 27.94 -20.71 7.01
CA ASP A 88 28.58 -20.39 5.71
C ASP A 88 28.26 -18.95 5.25
N ILE A 89 28.59 -17.99 6.11
CA ILE A 89 28.43 -16.56 5.88
C ILE A 89 29.77 -15.89 6.14
N ASN A 90 30.33 -15.26 5.10
CA ASN A 90 31.69 -14.74 5.12
C ASN A 90 31.74 -13.23 4.85
N ARG A 91 32.81 -12.57 5.29
CA ARG A 91 33.05 -11.16 4.98
C ARG A 91 33.12 -10.97 3.47
N GLY A 92 32.37 -9.99 2.95
CA GLY A 92 32.33 -9.69 1.52
C GLY A 92 31.35 -10.56 0.73
N ASP A 93 30.60 -11.44 1.39
CA ASP A 93 29.43 -12.06 0.78
C ASP A 93 28.33 -11.01 0.55
N VAL A 94 27.48 -11.25 -0.44
CA VAL A 94 26.20 -10.54 -0.63
C VAL A 94 25.19 -11.56 -1.13
N PHE A 95 24.03 -11.63 -0.47
CA PHE A 95 22.95 -12.56 -0.77
C PHE A 95 21.81 -11.85 -1.49
N CYS A 96 21.06 -12.60 -2.30
CA CYS A 96 19.87 -12.14 -3.03
C CYS A 96 18.68 -13.07 -2.71
N VAL A 97 17.50 -12.48 -2.50
CA VAL A 97 16.26 -13.22 -2.19
C VAL A 97 15.04 -12.36 -2.55
N ASN A 98 13.99 -12.98 -3.08
CA ASN A 98 12.66 -12.34 -3.28
C ASN A 98 11.50 -13.24 -2.82
N ASP A 99 11.80 -14.33 -2.11
CA ASP A 99 10.87 -15.42 -1.86
C ASP A 99 9.75 -15.03 -0.88
N PRO A 100 8.49 -14.92 -1.32
CA PRO A 100 7.38 -14.50 -0.47
C PRO A 100 7.04 -15.54 0.59
N TYR A 101 7.28 -16.82 0.31
CA TYR A 101 7.03 -17.93 1.23
C TYR A 101 8.12 -18.06 2.30
N ARG A 102 9.14 -17.21 2.25
CA ARG A 102 10.15 -17.01 3.30
C ARG A 102 10.05 -15.62 3.92
N GLY A 103 8.82 -15.10 4.01
CA GLY A 103 8.50 -13.82 4.66
C GLY A 103 8.83 -12.60 3.81
N GLY A 104 8.98 -12.79 2.50
CA GLY A 104 9.03 -11.70 1.53
C GLY A 104 7.65 -11.10 1.27
N THR A 105 7.60 -10.23 0.26
CA THR A 105 6.38 -9.56 -0.21
C THR A 105 5.84 -10.26 -1.46
N HIS A 106 6.41 -9.96 -2.62
CA HIS A 106 6.22 -10.68 -3.88
C HIS A 106 7.53 -10.80 -4.66
N LEU A 107 7.47 -11.45 -5.83
CA LEU A 107 8.65 -11.78 -6.62
C LEU A 107 9.37 -10.53 -7.19
N ASN A 108 8.66 -9.43 -7.42
CA ASN A 108 9.29 -8.21 -7.92
C ASN A 108 10.15 -7.50 -6.85
N ASP A 109 9.92 -7.74 -5.57
CA ASP A 109 10.69 -7.12 -4.49
C ASP A 109 11.95 -7.92 -4.17
N VAL A 110 13.07 -7.54 -4.78
CA VAL A 110 14.35 -8.25 -4.66
C VAL A 110 15.22 -7.62 -3.58
N SER A 111 15.60 -8.42 -2.60
CA SER A 111 16.44 -8.02 -1.46
C SER A 111 17.88 -8.42 -1.65
N PHE A 112 18.80 -7.50 -1.35
CA PHE A 112 20.24 -7.73 -1.23
C PHE A 112 20.66 -7.57 0.22
N ILE A 113 21.32 -8.59 0.76
CA ILE A 113 21.68 -8.68 2.18
C ILE A 113 23.19 -8.91 2.30
N ARG A 114 23.86 -8.03 3.03
CA ARG A 114 25.32 -8.04 3.22
C ARG A 114 25.66 -8.21 4.70
N PRO A 115 26.41 -9.26 5.09
CA PRO A 115 26.88 -9.40 6.46
C PRO A 115 27.95 -8.35 6.80
N ILE A 116 27.93 -7.87 8.04
CA ILE A 116 28.86 -6.90 8.59
C ILE A 116 29.69 -7.59 9.66
N PHE A 117 31.02 -7.55 9.50
CA PHE A 117 31.97 -8.17 10.43
C PHE A 117 32.83 -7.14 11.16
N ALA A 118 33.09 -7.39 12.45
CA ALA A 118 34.06 -6.67 13.29
C ALA A 118 34.86 -7.67 14.14
N ASP A 119 36.18 -7.52 14.19
CA ASP A 119 37.09 -8.41 14.93
C ASP A 119 36.89 -9.91 14.62
N GLY A 120 36.61 -10.23 13.34
CA GLY A 120 36.37 -11.60 12.88
C GLY A 120 35.00 -12.18 13.25
N GLN A 121 34.11 -11.39 13.86
CA GLN A 121 32.76 -11.82 14.26
C GLN A 121 31.70 -11.12 13.42
N LEU A 122 30.64 -11.86 13.07
CA LEU A 122 29.42 -11.30 12.49
C LEU A 122 28.71 -10.45 13.55
N ILE A 123 28.48 -9.17 13.25
CA ILE A 123 27.81 -8.24 14.17
C ILE A 123 26.45 -7.76 13.68
N GLY A 124 26.14 -7.95 12.40
CA GLY A 124 24.86 -7.54 11.82
C GLY A 124 24.84 -7.68 10.30
N PHE A 125 23.79 -7.13 9.68
CA PHE A 125 23.58 -7.14 8.24
C PHE A 125 23.09 -5.77 7.76
N ALA A 126 23.55 -5.35 6.59
CA ALA A 126 22.93 -4.28 5.82
C ALA A 126 22.03 -4.90 4.75
N GLN A 127 20.82 -4.39 4.61
CA GLN A 127 19.84 -4.91 3.68
C GLN A 127 19.23 -3.79 2.86
N ASN A 128 19.13 -3.97 1.55
CA ASN A 128 18.33 -3.13 0.68
C ASN A 128 17.37 -4.01 -0.13
N LYS A 129 16.10 -3.63 -0.18
CA LYS A 129 15.06 -4.27 -0.98
C LYS A 129 14.52 -3.26 -1.97
N GLY A 130 14.44 -3.62 -3.24
CA GLY A 130 13.98 -2.75 -4.31
C GLY A 130 13.04 -3.50 -5.25
N HIS A 131 12.04 -2.78 -5.75
CA HIS A 131 11.07 -3.34 -6.68
C HIS A 131 11.64 -3.35 -8.11
N TRP A 132 11.89 -4.54 -8.63
CA TRP A 132 12.26 -4.75 -10.02
C TRP A 132 10.99 -4.74 -10.85
N ALA A 133 10.96 -3.88 -11.88
CA ALA A 133 9.77 -3.67 -12.70
C ALA A 133 9.24 -4.96 -13.35
N ASP A 134 10.08 -5.98 -13.55
CA ASP A 134 9.69 -7.28 -14.11
C ASP A 134 10.63 -8.38 -13.62
N ILE A 135 10.05 -9.55 -13.36
CA ILE A 135 10.77 -10.74 -12.89
C ILE A 135 10.49 -11.96 -13.79
N GLY A 136 10.08 -11.72 -15.05
CA GLY A 136 9.87 -12.79 -16.05
C GLY A 136 8.53 -13.51 -15.98
N GLY A 137 7.50 -12.90 -15.37
CA GLY A 137 6.16 -13.47 -15.31
C GLY A 137 5.49 -13.58 -16.69
N SER A 138 4.30 -14.18 -16.76
CA SER A 138 3.54 -14.39 -18.00
C SER A 138 3.24 -13.09 -18.77
N VAL A 139 3.10 -11.96 -18.06
CA VAL A 139 2.79 -10.64 -18.61
C VAL A 139 3.91 -9.62 -18.31
N PRO A 140 4.07 -8.57 -19.13
CA PRO A 140 4.99 -7.48 -18.83
C PRO A 140 4.67 -6.87 -17.47
N GLY A 141 5.69 -6.75 -16.61
CA GLY A 141 5.53 -6.25 -15.25
C GLY A 141 5.38 -7.36 -14.20
N SER A 142 5.13 -8.61 -14.62
CA SER A 142 4.86 -9.78 -13.76
C SER A 142 3.52 -9.80 -13.00
N PHE A 143 2.61 -8.84 -13.23
CA PHE A 143 1.29 -8.82 -12.58
C PHE A 143 0.19 -9.47 -13.44
N ASP A 144 0.17 -10.80 -13.44
CA ASP A 144 -0.91 -11.57 -14.05
C ASP A 144 -2.02 -11.86 -13.03
N VAL A 145 -3.13 -11.11 -13.12
CA VAL A 145 -4.26 -11.27 -12.18
C VAL A 145 -4.93 -12.64 -12.27
N THR A 146 -4.71 -13.36 -13.38
CA THR A 146 -5.29 -14.69 -13.62
C THR A 146 -4.41 -15.82 -13.06
N ALA A 147 -3.21 -15.51 -12.55
CA ALA A 147 -2.33 -16.49 -11.94
C ALA A 147 -2.97 -17.08 -10.68
N THR A 148 -3.12 -18.41 -10.66
CA THR A 148 -3.54 -19.16 -9.45
C THR A 148 -2.35 -19.76 -8.71
N GLU A 149 -1.21 -19.90 -9.39
CA GLU A 149 0.03 -20.45 -8.87
C GLU A 149 1.21 -19.51 -9.22
N HIS A 150 2.17 -19.36 -8.31
CA HIS A 150 3.31 -18.45 -8.49
C HIS A 150 4.21 -18.76 -9.68
N PHE A 151 4.12 -19.96 -10.26
CA PHE A 151 4.89 -20.31 -11.46
C PHE A 151 4.56 -19.42 -12.67
N ALA A 152 3.36 -18.82 -12.70
CA ALA A 152 2.98 -17.84 -13.72
C ALA A 152 3.49 -16.41 -13.41
N GLU A 153 3.93 -16.16 -12.18
CA GLU A 153 4.31 -14.82 -11.68
C GLU A 153 5.78 -14.46 -11.97
N GLY A 154 6.62 -15.47 -12.25
CA GLY A 154 8.00 -15.28 -12.70
C GLY A 154 9.03 -15.96 -11.81
N LEU A 155 10.24 -15.41 -11.78
CA LEU A 155 11.38 -16.02 -11.12
C LEU A 155 11.31 -15.84 -9.59
N ARG A 156 11.09 -16.96 -8.90
CA ARG A 156 11.32 -17.08 -7.46
C ARG A 156 12.80 -17.32 -7.18
N ILE A 157 13.38 -16.44 -6.38
CA ILE A 157 14.77 -16.42 -5.93
C ILE A 157 14.76 -16.78 -4.44
N THR A 158 15.05 -18.05 -4.14
CA THR A 158 15.43 -18.46 -2.79
C THR A 158 16.73 -17.74 -2.39
N PRO A 159 17.10 -17.67 -1.10
CA PRO A 159 18.38 -17.11 -0.69
C PRO A 159 19.54 -17.73 -1.47
N VAL A 160 20.20 -16.91 -2.29
CA VAL A 160 21.37 -17.29 -3.09
C VAL A 160 22.48 -16.27 -2.89
N ARG A 161 23.73 -16.71 -3.02
CA ARG A 161 24.90 -15.83 -2.96
C ARG A 161 25.14 -15.19 -4.33
N ILE A 162 25.38 -13.88 -4.38
CA ILE A 162 25.74 -13.11 -5.59
C ILE A 162 27.17 -12.55 -5.52
N TRP A 163 27.67 -12.28 -4.31
CA TRP A 163 29.10 -12.10 -4.06
C TRP A 163 29.57 -13.16 -3.08
N HIS A 164 30.72 -13.77 -3.37
CA HIS A 164 31.39 -14.68 -2.46
C HIS A 164 32.76 -14.13 -2.08
N GLU A 165 32.93 -13.75 -0.82
CA GLU A 165 34.15 -13.15 -0.29
C GLU A 165 34.70 -12.01 -1.18
N GLY A 166 33.82 -11.11 -1.61
CA GLY A 166 34.15 -9.97 -2.48
C GLY A 166 34.24 -10.31 -3.97
N ARG A 167 34.13 -11.58 -4.37
CA ARG A 167 34.10 -12.00 -5.78
C ARG A 167 32.67 -12.03 -6.30
N PHE A 168 32.38 -11.24 -7.33
CA PHE A 168 31.08 -11.26 -8.02
C PHE A 168 30.85 -12.59 -8.75
N LEU A 169 29.71 -13.23 -8.48
CA LEU A 169 29.27 -14.47 -9.10
C LEU A 169 28.45 -14.15 -10.36
N ALA A 170 29.17 -13.77 -11.42
CA ALA A 170 28.57 -13.28 -12.65
C ALA A 170 27.67 -14.32 -13.35
N ASP A 171 27.94 -15.61 -13.19
CA ASP A 171 27.11 -16.71 -13.68
C ASP A 171 25.75 -16.75 -12.97
N VAL A 172 25.72 -16.63 -11.64
CA VAL A 172 24.48 -16.55 -10.86
C VAL A 172 23.71 -15.29 -11.22
N ALA A 173 24.36 -14.12 -11.22
CA ALA A 173 23.70 -12.86 -11.56
C ALA A 173 23.09 -12.90 -12.97
N LYS A 174 23.82 -13.43 -13.96
CA LYS A 174 23.32 -13.59 -15.33
C LYS A 174 22.15 -14.57 -15.42
N LEU A 175 22.18 -15.67 -14.66
CA LEU A 175 21.05 -16.59 -14.59
C LEU A 175 19.79 -15.88 -14.10
N LEU A 176 19.90 -15.04 -13.07
CA LEU A 176 18.74 -14.30 -12.54
C LEU A 176 18.22 -13.26 -13.55
N VAL A 177 19.08 -12.33 -13.99
CA VAL A 177 18.62 -11.20 -14.79
C VAL A 177 18.22 -11.58 -16.22
N ALA A 178 18.80 -12.65 -16.80
CA ALA A 178 18.43 -13.11 -18.14
C ALA A 178 17.01 -13.67 -18.23
N ASN A 179 16.36 -13.92 -17.09
CA ASN A 179 14.96 -14.30 -17.01
C ASN A 179 14.02 -13.12 -16.79
N THR A 180 14.49 -11.86 -16.93
CA THR A 180 13.61 -10.67 -16.92
C THR A 180 13.50 -10.07 -18.33
N ARG A 181 12.48 -9.23 -18.56
CA ARG A 181 12.30 -8.53 -19.85
C ARG A 181 13.31 -7.40 -20.09
N ALA A 182 13.99 -6.94 -19.04
CA ALA A 182 14.97 -5.84 -19.10
C ALA A 182 16.26 -6.21 -18.32
N PRO A 183 17.03 -7.21 -18.79
CA PRO A 183 18.17 -7.77 -18.04
C PRO A 183 19.25 -6.75 -17.70
N GLU A 184 19.50 -5.77 -18.58
CA GLU A 184 20.51 -4.72 -18.35
C GLU A 184 20.10 -3.78 -17.21
N ILE A 185 18.81 -3.44 -17.13
CA ILE A 185 18.26 -2.62 -16.04
C ILE A 185 18.32 -3.40 -14.74
N SER A 186 17.84 -4.65 -14.72
CA SER A 186 17.89 -5.53 -13.54
C SER A 186 19.33 -5.75 -13.06
N LEU A 187 20.31 -5.88 -13.96
CA LEU A 187 21.72 -6.00 -13.60
C LEU A 187 22.28 -4.70 -13.01
N GLY A 188 21.88 -3.55 -13.56
CA GLY A 188 22.23 -2.23 -13.02
C GLY A 188 21.69 -2.04 -11.61
N ASP A 189 20.41 -2.36 -11.39
CA ASP A 189 19.77 -2.31 -10.06
C ASP A 189 20.39 -3.30 -9.09
N LEU A 190 20.69 -4.53 -9.51
CA LEU A 190 21.42 -5.52 -8.71
C LEU A 190 22.74 -4.94 -8.16
N HIS A 191 23.53 -4.28 -9.02
CA HIS A 191 24.77 -3.64 -8.60
C HIS A 191 24.52 -2.44 -7.70
N ALA A 192 23.54 -1.60 -8.02
CA ALA A 192 23.17 -0.43 -7.23
C ALA A 192 22.77 -0.83 -5.79
N GLN A 193 21.89 -1.82 -5.65
CA GLN A 193 21.43 -2.35 -4.37
C GLN A 193 22.57 -2.98 -3.57
N ALA A 194 23.39 -3.83 -4.22
CA ALA A 194 24.54 -4.44 -3.58
C ALA A 194 25.54 -3.38 -3.07
N GLU A 195 25.86 -2.35 -3.85
CA GLU A 195 26.78 -1.28 -3.42
C GLU A 195 26.18 -0.38 -2.35
N ALA A 196 24.87 -0.15 -2.37
CA ALA A 196 24.16 0.57 -1.31
C ALA A 196 24.34 -0.12 0.04
N THR A 197 24.23 -1.45 0.12
CA THR A 197 24.52 -2.20 1.37
C THR A 197 25.95 -2.02 1.85
N GLY A 198 26.90 -1.80 0.94
CA GLY A 198 28.29 -1.51 1.27
C GLY A 198 28.52 -0.13 1.91
N VAL A 199 27.65 0.85 1.63
CA VAL A 199 27.70 2.16 2.31
C VAL A 199 27.38 1.99 3.79
N CYS A 200 26.31 1.27 4.12
CA CYS A 200 25.93 0.98 5.49
C CYS A 200 27.02 0.17 6.21
N GLU A 201 27.59 -0.87 5.57
CA GLU A 201 28.71 -1.63 6.14
C GLU A 201 29.88 -0.73 6.55
N ARG A 202 30.32 0.19 5.67
CA ARG A 202 31.42 1.12 5.96
C ARG A 202 31.08 2.07 7.11
N GLU A 203 29.85 2.55 7.18
CA GLU A 203 29.42 3.44 8.24
C GLU A 203 29.38 2.74 9.60
N ILE A 204 28.88 1.50 9.66
CA ILE A 204 28.94 0.68 10.88
C ILE A 204 30.40 0.40 11.28
N GLN A 205 31.29 0.09 10.33
CA GLN A 205 32.71 -0.08 10.61
C GLN A 205 33.36 1.20 11.17
N ARG A 206 32.97 2.38 10.67
CA ARG A 206 33.40 3.68 11.21
C ARG A 206 32.95 3.88 12.66
N LEU A 207 31.71 3.48 12.99
CA LEU A 207 31.20 3.52 14.36
C LEU A 207 31.96 2.54 15.27
N VAL A 208 32.21 1.32 14.81
CA VAL A 208 33.01 0.32 15.53
C VAL A 208 34.42 0.83 15.80
N ALA A 209 35.09 1.47 14.84
CA ALA A 209 36.42 2.04 15.03
C ALA A 209 36.45 3.16 16.09
N LYS A 210 35.35 3.89 16.27
CA LYS A 210 35.25 5.01 17.22
C LYS A 210 34.80 4.57 18.62
N TYR A 211 33.81 3.70 18.70
CA TYR A 211 33.14 3.33 19.96
C TYR A 211 33.50 1.92 20.45
N GLY A 212 34.13 1.09 19.61
CA GLY A 212 34.40 -0.31 19.89
C GLY A 212 33.22 -1.22 19.50
N ARG A 213 33.55 -2.47 19.13
CA ARG A 213 32.57 -3.48 18.70
C ARG A 213 31.46 -3.69 19.73
N ASP A 214 31.84 -3.96 20.97
CA ASP A 214 30.89 -4.34 22.03
C ASP A 214 29.87 -3.24 22.29
N THR A 215 30.30 -1.97 22.27
CA THR A 215 29.41 -0.81 22.44
C THR A 215 28.44 -0.66 21.28
N VAL A 216 28.87 -0.89 20.04
CA VAL A 216 27.98 -0.83 18.85
C VAL A 216 26.95 -1.95 18.90
N VAL A 217 27.36 -3.18 19.19
CA VAL A 217 26.47 -4.34 19.31
C VAL A 217 25.47 -4.15 20.47
N GLU A 218 25.93 -3.68 21.62
CA GLU A 218 25.08 -3.35 22.76
C GLU A 218 24.07 -2.25 22.42
N ALA A 219 24.47 -1.24 21.63
CA ALA A 219 23.56 -0.20 21.17
C ALA A 219 22.52 -0.72 20.18
N MET A 220 22.88 -1.64 19.27
CA MET A 220 21.91 -2.28 18.37
C MET A 220 20.82 -3.03 19.16
N ALA A 221 21.21 -3.73 20.23
CA ALA A 221 20.26 -4.40 21.12
C ALA A 221 19.42 -3.40 21.94
N GLU A 222 20.07 -2.41 22.57
CA GLU A 222 19.37 -1.43 23.41
C GLU A 222 18.38 -0.58 22.62
N VAL A 223 18.64 -0.29 21.32
CA VAL A 223 17.68 0.43 20.47
C VAL A 223 16.40 -0.39 20.24
N GLN A 224 16.51 -1.72 20.13
CA GLN A 224 15.34 -2.59 20.02
C GLN A 224 14.60 -2.67 21.38
N ASP A 225 15.31 -2.94 22.47
CA ASP A 225 14.74 -2.97 23.83
C ASP A 225 14.04 -1.65 24.20
N TYR A 226 14.64 -0.51 23.84
CA TYR A 226 14.07 0.82 24.09
C TYR A 226 12.72 1.00 23.40
N VAL A 227 12.62 0.59 22.13
CA VAL A 227 11.37 0.67 21.37
C VAL A 227 10.31 -0.24 21.99
N GLU A 228 10.66 -1.47 22.34
CA GLU A 228 9.73 -2.40 22.99
C GLU A 228 9.16 -1.80 24.29
N ARG A 229 10.02 -1.27 25.18
CA ARG A 229 9.59 -0.65 26.44
C ARG A 229 8.61 0.51 26.21
N ILE A 230 8.87 1.36 25.22
CA ILE A 230 7.99 2.50 24.92
C ILE A 230 6.65 2.04 24.38
N VAL A 231 6.63 1.06 23.46
CA VAL A 231 5.38 0.55 22.90
C VAL A 231 4.55 -0.11 23.99
N ARG A 232 5.13 -1.01 24.79
CA ARG A 232 4.45 -1.68 25.90
C ARG A 232 3.90 -0.68 26.92
N GLN A 233 4.68 0.34 27.28
CA GLN A 233 4.19 1.39 28.18
C GLN A 233 2.97 2.12 27.59
N ARG A 234 2.99 2.49 26.31
CA ARG A 234 1.86 3.17 25.66
C ARG A 234 0.64 2.24 25.55
N VAL A 235 0.86 0.96 25.27
CA VAL A 235 -0.23 -0.03 25.22
C VAL A 235 -0.89 -0.19 26.59
N ALA A 236 -0.11 -0.19 27.68
CA ALA A 236 -0.63 -0.27 29.05
C ALA A 236 -1.48 0.93 29.50
N GLU A 237 -1.40 2.05 28.78
CA GLU A 237 -2.22 3.25 29.04
C GLU A 237 -3.59 3.18 28.35
N LEU A 238 -3.79 2.20 27.45
CA LEU A 238 -5.02 2.00 26.70
C LEU A 238 -6.00 1.07 27.44
N PRO A 239 -7.30 1.13 27.10
CA PRO A 239 -8.25 0.18 27.67
C PRO A 239 -7.96 -1.25 27.20
N ASP A 240 -8.03 -2.21 28.12
CA ASP A 240 -8.13 -3.63 27.78
C ASP A 240 -9.44 -3.88 27.03
N GLY A 241 -9.41 -4.77 26.03
CA GLY A 241 -10.60 -5.11 25.26
C GLY A 241 -10.32 -5.94 24.01
N GLU A 242 -11.41 -6.25 23.31
CA GLU A 242 -11.40 -6.93 22.03
C GLU A 242 -12.22 -6.12 21.02
N TRP A 243 -11.64 -5.93 19.83
CA TRP A 243 -12.29 -5.25 18.71
C TRP A 243 -12.16 -6.10 17.46
N VAL A 244 -13.21 -6.12 16.66
CA VAL A 244 -13.26 -6.92 15.43
C VAL A 244 -13.79 -6.05 14.31
N THR A 245 -13.15 -6.12 13.16
CA THR A 245 -13.68 -5.56 11.92
C THR A 245 -13.39 -6.48 10.74
N GLU A 246 -14.06 -6.19 9.63
CA GLU A 246 -13.89 -6.88 8.35
C GLU A 246 -13.72 -5.85 7.24
N ASP A 247 -12.78 -6.15 6.36
CA ASP A 247 -12.68 -5.55 5.03
C ASP A 247 -12.75 -6.69 4.00
N TYR A 248 -12.87 -6.34 2.73
CA TYR A 248 -13.18 -7.27 1.67
C TYR A 248 -12.32 -7.04 0.43
N LEU A 249 -11.92 -8.12 -0.22
CA LEU A 249 -11.56 -8.11 -1.65
C LEU A 249 -12.84 -8.14 -2.49
N ASP A 250 -12.81 -7.52 -3.67
CA ASP A 250 -13.98 -7.40 -4.54
C ASP A 250 -14.59 -8.75 -4.96
N SER A 251 -13.75 -9.77 -5.23
CA SER A 251 -14.22 -11.08 -5.73
C SER A 251 -13.20 -12.20 -5.65
N ASP A 252 -13.69 -13.43 -5.75
CA ASP A 252 -12.91 -14.64 -6.04
C ASP A 252 -13.41 -15.22 -7.37
N PRO A 253 -12.59 -15.24 -8.44
CA PRO A 253 -13.01 -15.72 -9.76
C PRO A 253 -13.52 -17.17 -9.79
N SER A 254 -13.18 -17.97 -8.77
CA SER A 254 -13.63 -19.37 -8.66
C SER A 254 -14.99 -19.54 -7.95
N LYS A 255 -15.57 -18.46 -7.41
CA LYS A 255 -16.79 -18.49 -6.61
C LYS A 255 -17.92 -17.67 -7.25
N PRO A 256 -19.18 -17.91 -6.85
CA PRO A 256 -20.29 -17.04 -7.21
C PRO A 256 -20.05 -15.59 -6.77
N GLU A 257 -20.81 -14.68 -7.37
CA GLU A 257 -20.81 -13.25 -7.04
C GLU A 257 -20.91 -13.00 -5.53
N GLY A 258 -20.00 -12.18 -5.02
CA GLY A 258 -19.87 -11.78 -3.62
C GLY A 258 -18.44 -11.34 -3.31
N MET A 259 -18.28 -10.54 -2.25
CA MET A 259 -16.99 -10.06 -1.79
C MET A 259 -16.33 -11.06 -0.82
N VAL A 260 -15.00 -11.05 -0.76
CA VAL A 260 -14.19 -12.02 0.00
C VAL A 260 -13.69 -11.40 1.31
N PRO A 261 -14.11 -11.90 2.49
CA PRO A 261 -13.80 -11.27 3.76
C PRO A 261 -12.34 -11.48 4.22
N ILE A 262 -11.76 -10.41 4.73
CA ILE A 262 -10.52 -10.35 5.49
C ILE A 262 -10.88 -9.83 6.87
N ARG A 263 -10.79 -10.70 7.87
CA ARG A 263 -11.25 -10.43 9.23
C ARG A 263 -10.06 -10.14 10.13
N VAL A 264 -10.14 -9.03 10.87
CA VAL A 264 -9.10 -8.63 11.82
C VAL A 264 -9.71 -8.53 13.21
N LYS A 265 -9.20 -9.33 14.15
CA LYS A 265 -9.47 -9.17 15.58
C LYS A 265 -8.22 -8.61 16.25
N MET A 266 -8.41 -7.59 17.07
CA MET A 266 -7.38 -6.96 17.89
C MET A 266 -7.74 -7.10 19.36
N THR A 267 -6.77 -7.51 20.19
CA THR A 267 -6.91 -7.64 21.64
C THR A 267 -5.81 -6.84 22.33
N ILE A 268 -6.20 -6.00 23.29
CA ILE A 268 -5.28 -5.36 24.24
C ILE A 268 -5.50 -6.00 25.60
N GLN A 269 -4.42 -6.48 26.20
CA GLN A 269 -4.43 -7.01 27.57
C GLN A 269 -3.17 -6.56 28.32
N GLY A 270 -3.33 -5.63 29.25
CA GLY A 270 -2.22 -4.99 29.94
C GLY A 270 -1.31 -4.26 28.95
N ASP A 271 -0.06 -4.68 28.86
CA ASP A 271 0.94 -4.10 27.96
C ASP A 271 1.16 -4.90 26.67
N GLN A 272 0.29 -5.89 26.39
CA GLN A 272 0.39 -6.78 25.25
C GLN A 272 -0.68 -6.48 24.20
N LEU A 273 -0.24 -6.30 22.96
CA LEU A 273 -1.09 -6.19 21.78
C LEU A 273 -1.10 -7.52 21.02
N SER A 274 -2.28 -8.00 20.63
CA SER A 274 -2.44 -9.22 19.84
C SER A 274 -3.38 -9.02 18.65
N TYR A 275 -3.03 -9.59 17.50
CA TYR A 275 -3.86 -9.63 16.29
C TYR A 275 -4.13 -11.07 15.86
N ASP A 276 -5.35 -11.32 15.42
CA ASP A 276 -5.82 -12.62 14.91
C ASP A 276 -6.55 -12.42 13.58
N LEU A 277 -6.00 -13.04 12.53
CA LEU A 277 -6.52 -13.05 11.16
C LEU A 277 -7.11 -14.40 10.75
N SER A 278 -7.20 -15.37 11.66
CA SER A 278 -7.61 -16.76 11.39
C SER A 278 -9.04 -16.91 10.87
N GLY A 279 -9.87 -15.88 11.06
CA GLY A 279 -11.22 -15.80 10.50
C GLY A 279 -11.30 -15.32 9.05
N SER A 280 -10.17 -15.08 8.38
CA SER A 280 -10.13 -14.64 6.98
C SER A 280 -10.46 -15.77 6.00
N ALA A 281 -10.90 -15.41 4.80
CA ALA A 281 -11.30 -16.39 3.78
C ALA A 281 -10.15 -17.30 3.31
N PRO A 282 -10.47 -18.49 2.74
CA PRO A 282 -9.51 -19.26 1.94
C PRO A 282 -8.89 -18.42 0.82
N ALA A 283 -7.69 -18.79 0.38
CA ALA A 283 -7.05 -18.14 -0.76
C ALA A 283 -7.96 -18.08 -1.99
N VAL A 284 -7.90 -16.97 -2.72
CA VAL A 284 -8.69 -16.72 -3.92
C VAL A 284 -7.97 -17.24 -5.16
N ALA A 285 -8.72 -17.57 -6.22
CA ALA A 285 -8.18 -18.05 -7.49
C ALA A 285 -7.64 -16.89 -8.35
N SER A 286 -6.70 -16.14 -7.79
CA SER A 286 -6.01 -14.98 -8.38
C SER A 286 -4.71 -14.74 -7.60
N PHE A 287 -3.83 -13.87 -8.08
CA PHE A 287 -2.65 -13.42 -7.34
C PHE A 287 -2.93 -12.47 -6.16
N LEU A 288 -4.20 -12.12 -5.90
CA LEU A 288 -4.64 -11.19 -4.85
C LEU A 288 -4.65 -11.87 -3.47
N ASN A 289 -3.64 -12.68 -3.19
CA ASN A 289 -3.38 -13.27 -1.89
C ASN A 289 -2.08 -12.70 -1.32
N CYS A 290 -1.77 -12.95 -0.05
CA CYS A 290 -0.48 -12.61 0.52
C CYS A 290 0.10 -13.71 1.40
N GLY A 291 1.44 -13.81 1.45
CA GLY A 291 2.14 -14.65 2.41
C GLY A 291 2.17 -14.03 3.81
N TYR A 292 2.59 -14.82 4.81
CA TYR A 292 2.64 -14.42 6.22
C TYR A 292 3.48 -13.15 6.48
N GLY A 293 4.58 -12.96 5.73
CA GLY A 293 5.45 -11.78 5.90
C GLY A 293 4.72 -10.48 5.58
N THR A 294 3.94 -10.48 4.49
CA THR A 294 3.11 -9.36 4.09
C THR A 294 1.99 -9.08 5.08
N ALA A 295 1.26 -10.11 5.53
CA ALA A 295 0.19 -9.92 6.50
C ALA A 295 0.70 -9.33 7.82
N PHE A 296 1.83 -9.86 8.31
CA PHE A 296 2.54 -9.30 9.47
C PHE A 296 2.94 -7.83 9.23
N SER A 297 3.46 -7.51 8.05
CA SER A 297 3.82 -6.14 7.71
C SER A 297 2.62 -5.20 7.71
N GLY A 298 1.46 -5.63 7.19
CA GLY A 298 0.23 -4.86 7.24
C GLY A 298 -0.22 -4.59 8.67
N ILE A 299 -0.08 -5.58 9.55
CA ILE A 299 -0.37 -5.44 10.99
C ILE A 299 0.50 -4.36 11.64
N VAL A 300 1.81 -4.49 11.45
CA VAL A 300 2.79 -3.60 12.09
C VAL A 300 2.71 -2.19 11.53
N ALA A 301 2.61 -2.03 10.20
CA ALA A 301 2.51 -0.72 9.56
C ALA A 301 1.20 -0.01 9.90
N GLY A 302 0.08 -0.75 9.91
CA GLY A 302 -1.22 -0.24 10.36
C GLY A 302 -1.15 0.29 11.79
N THR A 303 -0.58 -0.51 12.71
CA THR A 303 -0.39 -0.13 14.12
C THR A 303 0.51 1.08 14.26
N LYS A 304 1.67 1.07 13.59
CA LYS A 304 2.68 2.13 13.64
C LYS A 304 2.12 3.52 13.31
N THR A 305 1.11 3.59 12.44
CA THR A 305 0.46 4.84 12.04
C THR A 305 -0.11 5.61 13.25
N PHE A 306 -0.57 4.90 14.29
CA PHE A 306 -1.09 5.49 15.53
C PHE A 306 0.00 5.78 16.58
N PHE A 307 1.22 5.30 16.35
CA PHE A 307 2.41 5.54 17.18
C PHE A 307 3.54 6.21 16.37
N PRO A 308 3.32 7.43 15.81
CA PRO A 308 4.24 8.05 14.85
C PRO A 308 5.65 8.29 15.41
N ASP A 309 5.79 8.55 16.71
CA ASP A 309 7.08 8.85 17.34
C ASP A 309 7.92 7.61 17.68
N VAL A 310 7.33 6.42 17.62
CA VAL A 310 8.03 5.16 17.91
C VAL A 310 8.88 4.78 16.70
N PRO A 311 10.19 4.51 16.81
CA PRO A 311 11.01 4.01 15.72
C PRO A 311 10.53 2.66 15.16
N LEU A 312 10.75 2.42 13.88
CA LEU A 312 10.44 1.15 13.21
C LEU A 312 11.61 0.17 13.34
N ASN A 313 11.49 -0.79 14.24
CA ASN A 313 12.46 -1.86 14.42
C ASN A 313 11.82 -3.07 15.13
N SER A 314 12.60 -4.13 15.38
CA SER A 314 12.09 -5.36 15.99
C SER A 314 11.63 -5.22 17.46
N GLY A 315 11.92 -4.11 18.14
CA GLY A 315 11.30 -3.79 19.42
C GLY A 315 9.79 -3.53 19.32
N LEU A 316 9.33 -2.91 18.23
CA LEU A 316 7.89 -2.77 17.96
C LEU A 316 7.27 -4.15 17.71
N TYR A 317 7.99 -5.02 17.02
CA TYR A 317 7.51 -6.35 16.64
C TYR A 317 7.36 -7.23 17.88
N ALA A 318 8.29 -7.14 18.84
CA ALA A 318 8.24 -7.86 20.11
C ALA A 318 7.01 -7.51 20.96
N ALA A 319 6.45 -6.30 20.81
CA ALA A 319 5.24 -5.88 21.53
C ALA A 319 3.93 -6.39 20.88
N ILE A 320 4.00 -7.07 19.74
CA ILE A 320 2.84 -7.48 18.94
C ILE A 320 2.85 -9.00 18.76
N ASN A 321 1.83 -9.67 19.29
CA ASN A 321 1.55 -11.06 18.97
C ASN A 321 0.66 -11.14 17.72
N THR A 322 1.00 -12.00 16.78
CA THR A 322 0.20 -12.18 15.55
C THR A 322 -0.14 -13.64 15.33
N ASP A 323 -1.42 -13.96 15.27
CA ASP A 323 -1.95 -15.20 14.70
C ASP A 323 -2.51 -14.90 13.31
N ILE A 324 -1.78 -15.29 12.27
CA ILE A 324 -2.20 -15.06 10.86
C ILE A 324 -3.18 -16.16 10.41
N GLY A 325 -3.41 -17.17 11.26
CA GLY A 325 -4.25 -18.32 10.92
C GLY A 325 -3.53 -19.39 10.08
N PRO A 326 -4.27 -20.42 9.66
CA PRO A 326 -3.70 -21.53 8.91
C PRO A 326 -3.20 -21.09 7.53
N GLU A 327 -2.17 -21.78 7.05
CA GLU A 327 -1.72 -21.68 5.65
C GLU A 327 -2.84 -22.09 4.69
N GLY A 328 -2.95 -21.41 3.54
CA GLY A 328 -4.01 -21.62 2.55
C GLY A 328 -5.18 -20.64 2.65
N THR A 329 -5.04 -19.60 3.47
CA THR A 329 -5.97 -18.46 3.53
C THR A 329 -5.48 -17.31 2.66
N VAL A 330 -6.36 -16.35 2.39
CA VAL A 330 -6.06 -15.16 1.56
C VAL A 330 -4.96 -14.28 2.17
N VAL A 331 -4.79 -14.34 3.50
CA VAL A 331 -3.76 -13.60 4.26
C VAL A 331 -2.53 -14.44 4.62
N ASN A 332 -2.60 -15.76 4.47
CA ASN A 332 -1.50 -16.69 4.72
C ASN A 332 -1.40 -17.70 3.58
N ALA A 333 -1.17 -17.18 2.38
CA ALA A 333 -0.98 -18.00 1.20
C ALA A 333 0.34 -18.77 1.30
N GLY A 334 0.23 -20.09 1.27
CA GLY A 334 1.35 -21.01 1.20
C GLY A 334 1.80 -21.28 -0.24
N TRP A 335 2.95 -21.92 -0.38
CA TRP A 335 3.36 -22.43 -1.68
C TRP A 335 2.37 -23.51 -2.17
N PRO A 336 1.90 -23.50 -3.44
CA PRO A 336 2.38 -22.69 -4.56
C PRO A 336 1.46 -21.51 -4.94
N ILE A 337 0.57 -21.04 -4.06
CA ILE A 337 -0.47 -20.04 -4.35
C ILE A 337 0.14 -18.70 -4.81
N ALA A 338 -0.41 -18.10 -5.86
CA ALA A 338 0.03 -16.79 -6.39
C ALA A 338 -0.19 -15.63 -5.40
N VAL A 339 0.75 -14.68 -5.32
CA VAL A 339 0.77 -13.59 -4.31
C VAL A 339 1.24 -12.22 -4.81
N THR A 340 1.51 -12.02 -6.09
CA THR A 340 2.09 -10.77 -6.62
C THR A 340 1.19 -9.56 -6.42
N GLY A 341 -0.13 -9.77 -6.49
CA GLY A 341 -1.16 -8.76 -6.29
C GLY A 341 -1.47 -8.46 -4.81
N PHE A 342 -0.66 -8.94 -3.87
CA PHE A 342 -0.90 -8.76 -2.43
C PHE A 342 -1.14 -7.30 -2.00
N CYS A 343 -0.50 -6.37 -2.72
CA CYS A 343 -0.44 -4.94 -2.42
C CYS A 343 -1.82 -4.29 -2.62
N SER A 344 -2.45 -4.51 -3.77
CA SER A 344 -3.82 -4.09 -4.03
C SER A 344 -4.84 -4.94 -3.26
N GLY A 345 -4.49 -6.18 -2.94
CA GLY A 345 -5.33 -7.12 -2.21
C GLY A 345 -5.12 -7.05 -0.68
N PRO A 346 -4.73 -8.15 -0.01
CA PRO A 346 -4.86 -8.28 1.43
C PRO A 346 -4.10 -7.27 2.29
N TYR A 347 -2.92 -6.81 1.85
CA TYR A 347 -2.08 -5.93 2.68
C TYR A 347 -2.81 -4.64 3.07
N GLU A 348 -3.39 -3.96 2.08
CA GLU A 348 -4.10 -2.71 2.34
C GLU A 348 -5.46 -2.91 3.02
N LYS A 349 -6.06 -4.11 2.89
CA LYS A 349 -7.26 -4.45 3.66
C LYS A 349 -6.95 -4.57 5.14
N ILE A 350 -5.87 -5.28 5.47
CA ILE A 350 -5.38 -5.42 6.83
C ILE A 350 -5.06 -4.05 7.41
N MET A 351 -4.34 -3.20 6.67
CA MET A 351 -4.01 -1.85 7.13
C MET A 351 -5.24 -0.98 7.39
N ASN A 352 -6.19 -0.90 6.46
CA ASN A 352 -7.37 -0.06 6.63
C ASN A 352 -8.32 -0.59 7.72
N ALA A 353 -8.43 -1.92 7.88
CA ALA A 353 -9.11 -2.54 9.01
C ALA A 353 -8.47 -2.13 10.34
N ILE A 354 -7.13 -2.15 10.42
CA ILE A 354 -6.41 -1.72 11.62
C ILE A 354 -6.58 -0.21 11.89
N PHE A 355 -6.69 0.61 10.85
CA PHE A 355 -7.01 2.04 11.01
C PHE A 355 -8.38 2.24 11.65
N GLU A 356 -9.39 1.47 11.24
CA GLU A 356 -10.73 1.51 11.86
C GLU A 356 -10.68 1.08 13.33
N LEU A 357 -10.01 -0.03 13.64
CA LEU A 357 -9.87 -0.54 15.01
C LEU A 357 -9.18 0.49 15.91
N TRP A 358 -8.04 1.03 15.49
CA TRP A 358 -7.35 2.06 16.25
C TRP A 358 -8.12 3.37 16.33
N SER A 359 -8.91 3.73 15.32
CA SER A 359 -9.78 4.92 15.38
C SER A 359 -10.89 4.78 16.42
N ALA A 360 -11.32 3.56 16.75
CA ALA A 360 -12.25 3.30 17.84
C ALA A 360 -11.57 3.41 19.22
N ILE A 361 -10.30 3.01 19.32
CA ILE A 361 -9.51 2.99 20.57
C ILE A 361 -8.90 4.37 20.89
N MET A 362 -8.45 5.10 19.87
CA MET A 362 -7.84 6.44 19.93
C MET A 362 -8.64 7.44 19.05
N PRO A 363 -9.86 7.84 19.43
CA PRO A 363 -10.70 8.72 18.61
C PRO A 363 -10.04 10.06 18.24
N GLU A 364 -9.13 10.56 19.09
CA GLU A 364 -8.38 11.79 18.84
C GLU A 364 -7.36 11.67 17.71
N ARG A 365 -7.01 10.43 17.30
CA ARG A 365 -6.14 10.12 16.16
C ARG A 365 -6.89 9.41 15.03
N ALA A 366 -8.22 9.36 15.09
CA ALA A 366 -9.02 8.61 14.14
C ALA A 366 -8.75 9.02 12.69
N ILE A 367 -8.73 8.03 11.81
CA ILE A 367 -8.61 8.16 10.36
C ILE A 367 -9.53 7.13 9.68
N ALA A 368 -10.31 7.59 8.69
CA ALA A 368 -11.15 6.71 7.88
C ALA A 368 -10.33 5.85 6.91
N CYS A 369 -11.00 4.97 6.15
CA CYS A 369 -10.34 4.19 5.11
C CYS A 369 -9.64 5.12 4.11
N SER A 370 -8.42 4.77 3.74
CA SER A 370 -7.65 5.49 2.73
C SER A 370 -7.63 4.70 1.41
N PHE A 371 -7.27 5.38 0.33
CA PHE A 371 -7.25 4.77 -0.99
C PHE A 371 -6.28 3.58 -1.05
N ASN A 372 -6.60 2.68 -1.97
CA ASN A 372 -5.89 1.45 -2.22
C ASN A 372 -5.00 1.64 -3.45
N LEU A 373 -3.78 1.15 -3.40
CA LEU A 373 -2.85 1.07 -4.51
C LEU A 373 -3.47 0.32 -5.69
N GLU A 374 -3.20 0.87 -6.86
CA GLU A 374 -3.52 0.30 -8.16
C GLU A 374 -2.31 0.43 -9.08
N TYR A 375 -2.09 -0.61 -9.89
CA TYR A 375 -1.02 -0.67 -10.88
C TYR A 375 -1.62 -0.88 -12.27
N LEU A 376 -1.33 0.06 -13.18
CA LEU A 376 -1.56 -0.13 -14.61
C LEU A 376 -0.23 -0.32 -15.31
N LEU A 377 -0.15 -1.41 -16.07
CA LEU A 377 1.06 -1.86 -16.70
C LEU A 377 0.81 -1.94 -18.20
N VAL A 378 1.65 -1.25 -18.97
CA VAL A 378 1.64 -1.35 -20.43
C VAL A 378 3.02 -1.76 -20.88
N GLY A 379 3.12 -2.84 -21.63
CA GLY A 379 4.41 -3.36 -22.08
C GLY A 379 4.32 -4.03 -23.44
N GLY A 380 5.42 -3.95 -24.17
CA GLY A 380 5.51 -4.40 -25.56
C GLY A 380 6.82 -3.97 -26.19
N ARG A 381 6.88 -3.99 -27.52
CA ARG A 381 8.03 -3.50 -28.28
C ARG A 381 7.94 -1.98 -28.45
N ASP A 382 9.01 -1.30 -28.08
CA ASP A 382 9.17 0.14 -28.32
C ASP A 382 9.61 0.33 -29.78
N ALA A 383 8.76 0.96 -30.60
CA ALA A 383 9.01 1.15 -32.02
C ALA A 383 9.70 2.50 -32.32
N ARG A 384 10.04 3.30 -31.30
CA ARG A 384 10.74 4.59 -31.47
C ARG A 384 12.21 4.43 -31.91
N GLY A 385 12.81 3.26 -31.71
CA GLY A 385 14.17 2.96 -32.16
C GLY A 385 14.57 1.50 -31.96
N ASP A 386 15.53 1.03 -32.76
CA ASP A 386 15.94 -0.39 -32.78
C ASP A 386 16.77 -0.83 -31.56
N GLU A 387 17.34 0.12 -30.81
CA GLU A 387 18.27 -0.17 -29.70
C GLU A 387 17.58 -0.59 -28.39
N ARG A 388 16.25 -0.46 -28.28
CA ARG A 388 15.46 -0.86 -27.11
C ARG A 388 14.23 -1.64 -27.53
N PRO A 389 14.30 -2.97 -27.67
CA PRO A 389 13.22 -3.75 -28.26
C PRO A 389 12.02 -3.97 -27.33
N PHE A 390 12.09 -3.53 -26.06
CA PHE A 390 11.05 -3.76 -25.07
C PHE A 390 10.91 -2.58 -24.12
N PHE A 391 9.68 -2.17 -23.81
CA PHE A 391 9.38 -1.16 -22.79
C PHE A 391 8.42 -1.70 -21.75
N MET A 392 8.46 -1.08 -20.57
CA MET A 392 7.51 -1.30 -19.50
C MET A 392 7.12 0.05 -18.95
N TRP A 393 5.91 0.46 -19.26
CA TRP A 393 5.27 1.57 -18.58
C TRP A 393 4.58 1.02 -17.35
N TYR A 394 5.21 1.30 -16.21
CA TYR A 394 4.82 0.80 -14.91
C TYR A 394 4.32 1.99 -14.08
N ASP A 395 3.01 2.07 -13.88
CA ASP A 395 2.38 3.24 -13.29
C ASP A 395 1.50 2.88 -12.09
N TRP A 396 1.74 3.57 -10.98
CA TRP A 396 0.87 3.52 -9.80
C TRP A 396 0.21 4.86 -9.54
N MET A 397 -1.04 4.82 -9.08
CA MET A 397 -1.75 6.06 -8.80
C MET A 397 -1.49 6.65 -7.41
N ALA A 398 -1.60 7.98 -7.36
CA ALA A 398 -1.92 8.74 -6.18
C ALA A 398 -3.43 8.72 -5.91
N GLY A 399 -3.84 8.95 -4.67
CA GLY A 399 -5.23 8.95 -4.28
C GLY A 399 -5.46 9.65 -2.95
N GLY A 400 -6.67 9.51 -2.42
CA GLY A 400 -7.08 10.22 -1.21
C GLY A 400 -6.89 9.42 0.09
N TRP A 401 -6.41 10.07 1.13
CA TRP A 401 -6.38 9.50 2.49
C TRP A 401 -7.70 9.72 3.21
N GLY A 402 -8.02 8.87 4.19
CA GLY A 402 -9.23 9.01 4.99
C GLY A 402 -9.32 10.34 5.74
N GLY A 403 -10.54 10.85 5.95
CA GLY A 403 -10.80 11.98 6.82
C GLY A 403 -10.28 11.71 8.23
N ARG A 404 -9.73 12.73 8.90
CA ARG A 404 -9.08 12.60 10.21
C ARG A 404 -9.82 13.38 11.28
N SER A 405 -9.69 12.96 12.53
CA SER A 405 -10.32 13.59 13.71
C SER A 405 -10.12 15.11 13.85
N THR A 406 -9.09 15.67 13.20
CA THR A 406 -8.70 17.08 13.32
C THR A 406 -8.66 17.85 11.99
N LYS A 407 -8.84 17.18 10.85
CA LYS A 407 -8.69 17.77 9.51
C LYS A 407 -9.07 16.78 8.42
N ASP A 408 -9.35 17.29 7.23
CA ASP A 408 -9.62 16.48 6.04
C ASP A 408 -8.45 15.56 5.68
N GLY A 409 -8.73 14.51 4.93
CA GLY A 409 -7.74 13.60 4.39
C GLY A 409 -6.86 14.26 3.34
N SER A 410 -5.61 13.80 3.23
CA SER A 410 -4.68 14.29 2.20
C SER A 410 -5.17 13.90 0.81
N THR A 411 -5.27 14.88 -0.11
CA THR A 411 -5.67 14.68 -1.51
C THR A 411 -4.47 14.31 -2.38
N ALA A 412 -4.65 13.39 -3.33
CA ALA A 412 -3.68 13.07 -4.38
C ALA A 412 -2.26 12.73 -3.87
N THR A 413 -2.16 11.92 -2.82
CA THR A 413 -0.88 11.48 -2.24
C THR A 413 -0.62 9.99 -2.47
N ALA A 414 0.54 9.49 -2.04
CA ALA A 414 0.92 8.08 -2.14
C ALA A 414 -0.03 7.16 -1.32
N PRO A 415 -0.18 5.88 -1.71
CA PRO A 415 -1.09 4.93 -1.05
C PRO A 415 -0.61 4.59 0.35
N VAL A 416 -1.51 4.04 1.17
CA VAL A 416 -1.14 3.57 2.52
C VAL A 416 -0.09 2.47 2.47
N PHE A 417 -0.08 1.68 1.39
CA PHE A 417 1.02 0.78 1.02
C PHE A 417 2.40 1.43 1.00
N GLY A 418 2.48 2.67 0.49
CA GLY A 418 3.71 3.26 -0.01
C GLY A 418 3.88 4.72 0.40
N VAL A 419 3.76 5.05 1.68
CA VAL A 419 4.00 6.43 2.19
C VAL A 419 5.35 7.03 1.79
N GLY A 420 6.34 6.19 1.47
CA GLY A 420 7.66 6.59 0.97
C GLY A 420 7.78 6.71 -0.56
N LEU A 421 6.75 6.30 -1.31
CA LEU A 421 6.71 6.37 -2.78
C LEU A 421 6.59 7.83 -3.24
N ALA A 422 7.21 8.11 -4.38
CA ALA A 422 6.99 9.35 -5.11
C ALA A 422 5.84 9.19 -6.11
N VAL A 423 5.12 10.30 -6.36
CA VAL A 423 4.30 10.41 -7.57
C VAL A 423 5.23 10.48 -8.76
N GLN A 424 5.05 9.57 -9.71
CA GLN A 424 5.93 9.42 -10.86
C GLN A 424 5.83 10.64 -11.79
N PRO A 425 6.96 11.29 -12.15
CA PRO A 425 6.93 12.45 -13.05
C PRO A 425 6.53 12.03 -14.47
N CYS A 426 5.53 12.72 -15.03
CA CYS A 426 4.96 12.41 -16.35
C CYS A 426 6.04 12.44 -17.45
N GLU A 427 6.83 13.52 -17.52
CA GLU A 427 7.92 13.63 -18.51
C GLU A 427 8.97 12.51 -18.37
N GLY A 428 9.18 12.01 -17.16
CA GLY A 428 10.08 10.88 -16.89
C GLY A 428 9.56 9.60 -17.52
N GLN A 429 8.27 9.30 -17.37
CA GLN A 429 7.63 8.15 -18.00
C GLN A 429 7.63 8.27 -19.52
N GLU A 430 7.22 9.42 -20.05
CA GLU A 430 7.13 9.70 -21.50
C GLU A 430 8.48 9.56 -22.22
N ARG A 431 9.56 9.94 -21.54
CA ARG A 431 10.92 9.77 -22.07
C ARG A 431 11.31 8.29 -22.16
N LEU A 432 10.82 7.45 -21.27
CA LEU A 432 11.22 6.05 -21.16
C LEU A 432 10.31 5.10 -21.93
N THR A 433 9.07 5.49 -22.23
CA THR A 433 8.08 4.61 -22.86
C THR A 433 7.30 5.34 -23.97
N PRO A 434 6.72 4.62 -24.95
CA PRO A 434 5.90 5.20 -26.01
C PRO A 434 4.47 5.53 -25.52
N VAL A 435 4.31 6.01 -24.29
CA VAL A 435 3.02 6.41 -23.70
C VAL A 435 3.10 7.89 -23.34
N LEU A 436 2.25 8.72 -23.94
CA LEU A 436 2.15 10.14 -23.64
C LEU A 436 1.00 10.42 -22.68
N THR A 437 1.23 11.21 -21.63
CA THR A 437 0.20 11.56 -20.65
C THR A 437 -0.77 12.57 -21.26
N THR A 438 -2.03 12.23 -21.34
CA THR A 438 -3.09 13.12 -21.85
C THR A 438 -3.82 13.86 -20.75
N LYS A 439 -3.81 13.30 -19.53
CA LYS A 439 -4.51 13.85 -18.36
C LYS A 439 -3.85 13.40 -17.07
N HIS A 440 -3.77 14.30 -16.10
CA HIS A 440 -3.47 13.99 -14.70
C HIS A 440 -4.11 15.09 -13.83
N ALA A 441 -5.29 14.82 -13.26
CA ALA A 441 -6.09 15.85 -12.60
C ALA A 441 -6.84 15.29 -11.39
N ILE A 442 -7.05 16.12 -10.37
CA ILE A 442 -7.92 15.77 -9.23
C ILE A 442 -9.34 15.55 -9.72
N ILE A 443 -10.04 14.56 -9.15
CA ILE A 443 -11.45 14.28 -9.43
C ILE A 443 -12.30 14.96 -8.36
N PRO A 444 -13.10 16.00 -8.69
CA PRO A 444 -14.04 16.59 -7.75
C PRO A 444 -15.04 15.56 -7.22
N ASP A 445 -15.50 15.75 -5.99
CA ASP A 445 -16.43 14.87 -5.26
C ASP A 445 -15.95 13.43 -5.00
N SER A 446 -14.73 13.06 -5.42
CA SER A 446 -14.21 11.70 -5.26
C SER A 446 -13.90 11.34 -3.81
N GLY A 447 -13.51 12.32 -2.99
CA GLY A 447 -13.33 12.14 -1.54
C GLY A 447 -14.65 11.82 -0.84
N GLY A 448 -14.62 10.85 0.07
CA GLY A 448 -15.75 10.46 0.90
C GLY A 448 -16.22 11.63 1.77
N PRO A 449 -17.51 12.02 1.70
CA PRO A 449 -18.05 13.11 2.51
C PRO A 449 -18.03 12.78 4.00
N GLY A 450 -17.74 13.77 4.83
CA GLY A 450 -17.82 13.66 6.28
C GLY A 450 -17.73 15.02 6.95
N LEU A 451 -17.85 15.07 8.29
CA LEU A 451 -17.45 16.25 9.05
C LEU A 451 -16.04 16.68 8.63
N TYR A 452 -15.15 15.69 8.54
CA TYR A 452 -13.89 15.78 7.83
C TYR A 452 -13.93 14.90 6.58
N ARG A 453 -13.74 15.53 5.43
CA ARG A 453 -13.80 14.89 4.11
C ARG A 453 -12.57 13.99 3.92
N GLY A 454 -12.73 12.87 3.21
CA GLY A 454 -11.59 12.12 2.68
C GLY A 454 -10.86 12.92 1.59
N GLY A 455 -9.56 12.72 1.42
CA GLY A 455 -8.82 13.31 0.31
C GLY A 455 -9.40 12.90 -1.04
N CYS A 456 -9.26 13.74 -2.05
CA CYS A 456 -9.73 13.40 -3.40
C CYS A 456 -8.75 12.45 -4.10
N GLY A 457 -9.31 11.59 -4.95
CA GLY A 457 -8.56 10.82 -5.94
C GLY A 457 -8.18 11.67 -7.15
N VAL A 458 -7.50 11.04 -8.10
CA VAL A 458 -7.07 11.67 -9.36
C VAL A 458 -7.43 10.78 -10.54
N THR A 459 -7.64 11.40 -11.69
CA THR A 459 -7.74 10.68 -12.96
C THR A 459 -6.44 10.88 -13.72
N LYS A 460 -5.93 9.78 -14.28
CA LYS A 460 -4.77 9.79 -15.17
C LYS A 460 -5.12 9.08 -16.46
N GLY A 461 -4.70 9.66 -17.58
CA GLY A 461 -4.92 9.10 -18.90
C GLY A 461 -3.68 9.21 -19.78
N GLY A 462 -3.63 8.37 -20.80
CA GLY A 462 -2.54 8.36 -21.76
C GLY A 462 -2.96 7.93 -23.15
N ILE A 463 -2.10 8.24 -24.12
CA ILE A 463 -2.19 7.77 -25.50
C ILE A 463 -0.95 6.93 -25.82
N LEU A 464 -1.17 5.79 -26.44
CA LEU A 464 -0.08 4.95 -26.96
C LEU A 464 0.41 5.52 -28.30
N THR A 465 1.73 5.62 -28.45
CA THR A 465 2.39 6.18 -29.64
C THR A 465 3.07 5.07 -30.44
N ASP A 466 4.38 5.08 -30.61
CA ASP A 466 5.11 4.12 -31.43
C ASP A 466 5.36 2.82 -30.64
N CYS A 467 4.36 1.95 -30.58
CA CYS A 467 4.44 0.65 -29.91
C CYS A 467 3.92 -0.51 -30.78
N GLU A 468 4.55 -1.68 -30.62
CA GLU A 468 4.17 -2.93 -31.31
C GLU A 468 3.98 -4.07 -30.30
N ASN A 469 3.14 -5.06 -30.62
CA ASN A 469 2.88 -6.25 -29.78
C ASN A 469 2.66 -5.88 -28.30
N THR A 470 1.82 -4.87 -28.07
CA THR A 470 1.66 -4.25 -26.76
C THR A 470 0.42 -4.78 -26.06
N VAL A 471 0.54 -4.99 -24.75
CA VAL A 471 -0.56 -5.40 -23.88
C VAL A 471 -0.66 -4.49 -22.68
N MET A 472 -1.86 -4.40 -22.14
CA MET A 472 -2.21 -3.70 -20.91
C MET A 472 -2.72 -4.69 -19.86
N SER A 473 -2.21 -4.58 -18.65
CA SER A 473 -2.65 -5.34 -17.47
C SER A 473 -2.92 -4.37 -16.32
N TYR A 474 -3.95 -4.65 -15.54
CA TYR A 474 -4.37 -3.82 -14.41
C TYR A 474 -4.56 -4.68 -13.16
N CYS A 475 -3.83 -4.32 -12.11
CA CYS A 475 -3.97 -4.87 -10.78
C CYS A 475 -4.57 -3.81 -9.88
N CYS A 476 -5.82 -4.02 -9.47
CA CYS A 476 -6.49 -3.14 -8.54
C CYS A 476 -7.55 -3.93 -7.75
N ASP A 477 -8.22 -3.23 -6.85
CA ASP A 477 -9.35 -3.68 -6.05
C ASP A 477 -10.20 -2.41 -5.73
N ARG A 478 -11.23 -2.48 -4.88
CA ARG A 478 -12.11 -1.32 -4.53
C ARG A 478 -13.07 -0.87 -5.64
N SER A 479 -13.37 -1.70 -6.63
CA SER A 479 -14.53 -1.47 -7.50
C SER A 479 -15.84 -1.80 -6.78
N ARG A 480 -15.84 -2.80 -5.88
CA ARG A 480 -17.03 -3.25 -5.14
C ARG A 480 -16.94 -2.89 -3.66
N SER A 481 -15.84 -3.26 -3.02
CA SER A 481 -15.49 -2.90 -1.65
C SER A 481 -14.90 -1.49 -1.62
N VAL A 482 -15.68 -0.48 -2.03
CA VAL A 482 -15.18 0.90 -2.16
C VAL A 482 -14.63 1.45 -0.83
N THR A 483 -13.70 2.39 -0.89
CA THR A 483 -13.15 3.05 0.30
C THR A 483 -14.27 3.64 1.17
N TRP A 484 -14.38 3.19 2.41
CA TRP A 484 -15.50 3.52 3.31
C TRP A 484 -15.17 4.64 4.31
N GLY A 485 -16.20 5.39 4.71
CA GLY A 485 -16.11 6.31 5.83
C GLY A 485 -16.35 5.64 7.19
N ILE A 486 -16.09 6.34 8.28
CA ILE A 486 -16.33 5.87 9.65
C ILE A 486 -17.09 6.93 10.46
N ASN A 487 -17.75 6.50 11.54
CA ASN A 487 -18.48 7.36 12.49
C ASN A 487 -19.49 8.31 11.80
N GLY A 488 -20.19 7.84 10.77
CA GLY A 488 -21.16 8.66 10.01
C GLY A 488 -20.65 9.16 8.66
N GLY A 489 -19.35 9.07 8.42
CA GLY A 489 -18.73 9.44 7.15
C GLY A 489 -19.12 8.49 6.01
N LEU A 490 -19.12 9.03 4.80
CA LEU A 490 -19.57 8.37 3.59
C LEU A 490 -18.40 7.83 2.74
N PRO A 491 -18.67 6.83 1.88
CA PRO A 491 -17.67 6.24 0.99
C PRO A 491 -17.24 7.13 -0.18
N SER A 492 -16.09 6.78 -0.77
CA SER A 492 -15.53 7.32 -2.01
C SER A 492 -16.18 6.68 -3.26
N ILE A 493 -15.75 7.12 -4.46
CA ILE A 493 -16.03 6.48 -5.76
C ILE A 493 -15.33 5.10 -5.91
N PRO A 494 -15.87 4.22 -6.78
CA PRO A 494 -15.22 2.95 -7.15
C PRO A 494 -14.04 3.15 -8.10
N HIS A 495 -13.11 2.20 -8.09
CA HIS A 495 -12.02 2.09 -9.07
C HIS A 495 -12.46 1.42 -10.38
N GLY A 496 -11.70 1.70 -11.45
CA GLY A 496 -11.69 0.91 -12.69
C GLY A 496 -11.01 1.65 -13.85
N VAL A 497 -10.88 0.99 -15.01
CA VAL A 497 -10.21 1.55 -16.19
C VAL A 497 -11.17 1.62 -17.37
N TRP A 498 -11.15 2.74 -18.08
CA TRP A 498 -11.82 2.93 -19.36
C TRP A 498 -10.78 2.93 -20.49
N LEU A 499 -11.00 2.08 -21.48
CA LEU A 499 -10.19 2.04 -22.70
C LEU A 499 -11.00 2.57 -23.88
N ASN A 500 -10.46 3.61 -24.50
CA ASN A 500 -11.10 4.34 -25.60
C ASN A 500 -10.29 4.15 -26.89
N ARG A 501 -10.83 3.34 -27.81
CA ARG A 501 -10.20 3.01 -29.10
C ARG A 501 -10.51 4.01 -30.22
N GLY A 502 -11.20 5.12 -29.91
CA GLY A 502 -11.66 6.09 -30.91
C GLY A 502 -12.73 5.54 -31.87
N THR A 503 -13.37 4.42 -31.50
CA THR A 503 -14.46 3.74 -32.22
C THR A 503 -15.64 3.54 -31.27
N ALA A 504 -16.71 2.89 -31.73
CA ALA A 504 -17.82 2.48 -30.85
C ALA A 504 -17.45 1.39 -29.82
N GLU A 505 -16.19 0.92 -29.80
CA GLU A 505 -15.67 -0.13 -28.93
C GLU A 505 -15.03 0.41 -27.63
N GLU A 506 -15.50 1.58 -27.16
CA GLU A 506 -15.17 2.08 -25.81
C GLU A 506 -15.67 1.08 -24.77
N ALA A 507 -14.81 0.69 -23.84
CA ALA A 507 -15.13 -0.36 -22.87
C ALA A 507 -14.58 -0.02 -21.48
N PHE A 508 -15.43 -0.21 -20.48
CA PHE A 508 -14.98 -0.36 -19.11
C PHE A 508 -14.34 -1.75 -18.95
N LEU A 509 -13.05 -1.78 -18.60
CA LEU A 509 -12.30 -3.02 -18.47
C LEU A 509 -12.35 -3.61 -17.04
N GLY A 510 -12.96 -2.91 -16.09
CA GLY A 510 -13.02 -3.32 -14.69
C GLY A 510 -11.81 -2.87 -13.87
N SER A 511 -11.72 -3.39 -12.64
CA SER A 511 -10.61 -3.18 -11.71
C SER A 511 -9.51 -4.23 -11.81
N VAL A 512 -9.73 -5.32 -12.54
CA VAL A 512 -8.73 -6.38 -12.72
C VAL A 512 -8.81 -6.95 -14.12
N PHE A 513 -7.67 -6.95 -14.82
CA PHE A 513 -7.52 -7.66 -16.10
C PHE A 513 -6.05 -7.86 -16.43
N SER A 514 -5.75 -8.76 -17.36
CA SER A 514 -4.39 -8.99 -17.82
C SER A 514 -4.34 -9.28 -19.31
N SER A 515 -3.25 -8.87 -19.96
CA SER A 515 -2.98 -9.14 -21.38
C SER A 515 -4.02 -8.59 -22.36
N VAL A 516 -4.67 -7.47 -22.06
CA VAL A 516 -5.57 -6.81 -23.02
C VAL A 516 -4.72 -6.20 -24.13
N ALA A 517 -4.93 -6.62 -25.38
CA ALA A 517 -4.20 -6.08 -26.52
C ALA A 517 -4.53 -4.59 -26.73
N VAL A 518 -3.47 -3.80 -26.91
CA VAL A 518 -3.54 -2.36 -27.18
C VAL A 518 -2.52 -2.00 -28.27
N GLN A 519 -2.77 -0.92 -29.00
CA GLN A 519 -1.96 -0.50 -30.13
C GLN A 519 -1.74 1.01 -30.17
N ALA A 520 -0.84 1.45 -31.04
CA ALA A 520 -0.62 2.85 -31.36
C ALA A 520 -1.95 3.57 -31.65
N GLY A 521 -2.17 4.71 -31.00
CA GLY A 521 -3.39 5.51 -31.12
C GLY A 521 -4.49 5.19 -30.10
N ASP A 522 -4.43 4.05 -29.41
CA ASP A 522 -5.37 3.75 -28.32
C ASP A 522 -5.16 4.75 -27.16
N THR A 523 -6.26 5.15 -26.52
CA THR A 523 -6.24 6.03 -25.35
C THR A 523 -6.90 5.36 -24.16
N PHE A 524 -6.43 5.65 -22.96
CA PHE A 524 -7.04 5.16 -21.72
C PHE A 524 -7.18 6.28 -20.70
N GLU A 525 -8.16 6.15 -19.82
CA GLU A 525 -8.32 6.99 -18.63
C GLU A 525 -8.68 6.09 -17.45
N ARG A 526 -8.07 6.35 -16.29
CA ARG A 526 -8.36 5.63 -15.06
C ARG A 526 -8.50 6.57 -13.87
N PRO A 527 -9.65 6.58 -13.19
CA PRO A 527 -9.81 7.23 -11.91
C PRO A 527 -9.25 6.39 -10.75
N SER A 528 -8.54 7.05 -9.84
CA SER A 528 -8.27 6.54 -8.50
C SER A 528 -9.32 7.05 -7.50
N ALA A 529 -9.53 6.28 -6.44
CA ALA A 529 -10.46 6.62 -5.38
C ALA A 529 -9.87 7.68 -4.44
N GLY A 530 -10.79 8.41 -3.81
CA GLY A 530 -10.48 9.19 -2.62
C GLY A 530 -10.44 8.32 -1.35
N GLY A 531 -10.22 9.00 -0.24
CA GLY A 531 -10.39 8.44 1.10
C GLY A 531 -11.85 8.43 1.52
N GLY A 532 -12.23 7.65 2.52
CA GLY A 532 -13.53 7.74 3.17
C GLY A 532 -13.65 8.98 4.06
N GLY A 533 -14.88 9.43 4.30
CA GLY A 533 -15.15 10.53 5.23
C GLY A 533 -15.12 10.11 6.69
N LEU A 534 -14.92 11.08 7.59
CA LEU A 534 -15.02 10.88 9.04
C LEU A 534 -16.09 11.82 9.62
N GLY A 535 -17.05 11.26 10.36
CA GLY A 535 -18.15 12.03 10.95
C GLY A 535 -19.30 12.30 9.97
N ASP A 536 -20.46 12.68 10.49
CA ASP A 536 -21.64 13.01 9.68
C ASP A 536 -21.37 14.23 8.75
N PRO A 537 -21.50 14.09 7.41
CA PRO A 537 -21.30 15.19 6.47
C PRO A 537 -22.17 16.41 6.75
N LEU A 538 -23.38 16.22 7.30
CA LEU A 538 -24.30 17.33 7.57
C LEU A 538 -23.89 18.17 8.78
N ASP A 539 -22.87 17.74 9.53
CA ASP A 539 -22.28 18.48 10.64
C ASP A 539 -21.09 19.35 10.19
N ARG A 540 -20.60 19.20 8.95
CA ARG A 540 -19.54 20.05 8.39
C ARG A 540 -20.02 21.51 8.31
N ALA A 541 -19.14 22.45 8.64
CA ALA A 541 -19.46 23.87 8.53
C ALA A 541 -19.74 24.23 7.06
N PRO A 542 -20.85 24.93 6.74
CA PRO A 542 -21.16 25.37 5.38
C PRO A 542 -20.02 26.15 4.71
N GLU A 543 -19.29 26.95 5.49
CA GLU A 543 -18.15 27.74 5.04
C GLU A 543 -16.99 26.84 4.61
N ALA A 544 -16.73 25.74 5.33
CA ALA A 544 -15.70 24.77 4.93
C ALA A 544 -16.08 24.03 3.63
N VAL A 545 -17.38 23.79 3.40
CA VAL A 545 -17.86 23.23 2.12
C VAL A 545 -17.70 24.24 0.99
N LEU A 546 -17.91 25.53 1.26
CA LEU A 546 -17.67 26.57 0.26
C LEU A 546 -16.19 26.64 -0.12
N GLU A 547 -15.26 26.59 0.84
CA GLU A 547 -13.82 26.53 0.55
C GLU A 547 -13.48 25.29 -0.30
N ASP A 548 -14.05 24.12 -0.01
CA ASP A 548 -13.87 22.93 -0.86
C ASP A 548 -14.40 23.13 -2.30
N VAL A 549 -15.43 23.96 -2.48
CA VAL A 549 -15.98 24.30 -3.81
C VAL A 549 -15.08 25.27 -4.55
N ILE A 550 -14.56 26.28 -3.86
CA ILE A 550 -13.58 27.23 -4.40
C ILE A 550 -12.32 26.49 -4.84
N ASP A 551 -11.82 25.58 -4.00
CA ASP A 551 -10.63 24.76 -4.30
C ASP A 551 -10.88 23.66 -5.37
N GLY A 552 -12.14 23.45 -5.79
CA GLY A 552 -12.52 22.45 -6.78
C GLY A 552 -12.45 21.00 -6.29
N TYR A 553 -12.36 20.77 -4.97
CA TYR A 553 -12.44 19.43 -4.39
C TYR A 553 -13.87 18.90 -4.35
N VAL A 554 -14.83 19.79 -4.16
CA VAL A 554 -16.26 19.49 -4.13
C VAL A 554 -16.94 20.33 -5.21
N THR A 555 -17.90 19.76 -5.95
CA THR A 555 -18.70 20.55 -6.89
C THR A 555 -19.85 21.25 -6.17
N ILE A 556 -20.43 22.31 -6.74
CA ILE A 556 -21.65 22.95 -6.17
C ILE A 556 -22.76 21.91 -5.97
N ALA A 557 -22.94 21.01 -6.95
CA ALA A 557 -23.91 19.92 -6.87
C ALA A 557 -23.54 18.92 -5.75
N GLY A 558 -22.25 18.61 -5.58
CA GLY A 558 -21.75 17.78 -4.49
C GLY A 558 -21.96 18.41 -3.12
N GLY A 559 -21.77 19.73 -2.99
CA GLY A 559 -22.05 20.50 -1.77
C GLY A 559 -23.51 20.33 -1.31
N ALA A 560 -24.45 20.42 -2.24
CA ALA A 560 -25.86 20.21 -1.96
C ALA A 560 -26.20 18.73 -1.69
N ARG A 561 -25.73 17.81 -2.54
CA ARG A 561 -26.00 16.37 -2.46
C ARG A 561 -25.48 15.77 -1.15
N ASP A 562 -24.21 16.01 -0.84
CA ASP A 562 -23.50 15.26 0.18
C ASP A 562 -23.46 15.98 1.54
N TYR A 563 -23.48 17.31 1.55
CA TYR A 563 -23.37 18.13 2.78
C TYR A 563 -24.63 18.95 3.10
N GLY A 564 -25.62 18.94 2.19
CA GLY A 564 -26.83 19.74 2.30
C GLY A 564 -26.58 21.26 2.21
N VAL A 565 -25.47 21.70 1.62
CA VAL A 565 -25.08 23.12 1.52
C VAL A 565 -25.44 23.67 0.14
N VAL A 566 -26.22 24.75 0.13
CA VAL A 566 -26.69 25.39 -1.11
C VAL A 566 -25.81 26.59 -1.42
N ILE A 567 -25.06 26.51 -2.52
CA ILE A 567 -24.09 27.52 -2.95
C ILE A 567 -24.51 28.05 -4.32
N THR A 568 -24.46 29.37 -4.51
CA THR A 568 -24.71 30.03 -5.79
C THR A 568 -23.43 30.74 -6.25
N PRO A 569 -22.98 30.53 -7.50
CA PRO A 569 -21.87 31.28 -8.05
C PRO A 569 -22.28 32.72 -8.33
N ILE A 570 -21.47 33.70 -7.89
CA ILE A 570 -21.63 35.12 -8.22
C ILE A 570 -20.68 35.49 -9.34
N ASP A 571 -19.37 35.26 -9.13
CA ASP A 571 -18.31 35.39 -10.13
C ASP A 571 -17.22 34.32 -9.90
N PRO A 572 -17.31 33.17 -10.58
CA PRO A 572 -16.33 32.09 -10.46
C PRO A 572 -14.91 32.45 -10.90
N GLU A 573 -14.70 33.51 -11.70
CA GLU A 573 -13.34 33.86 -12.16
C GLU A 573 -12.49 34.51 -11.06
N VAL A 574 -13.14 35.02 -10.01
CA VAL A 574 -12.51 35.64 -8.84
C VAL A 574 -12.89 34.94 -7.54
N ASP A 575 -13.36 33.69 -7.64
CA ASP A 575 -13.76 32.84 -6.53
C ASP A 575 -14.89 33.43 -5.66
N GLU A 576 -15.82 34.19 -6.25
CA GLU A 576 -16.95 34.80 -5.54
C GLU A 576 -18.20 33.91 -5.60
N TYR A 577 -18.62 33.41 -4.44
CA TYR A 577 -19.78 32.53 -4.26
C TYR A 577 -20.58 32.95 -3.01
N GLU A 578 -21.86 32.62 -2.99
CA GLU A 578 -22.76 32.91 -1.87
C GLU A 578 -23.38 31.62 -1.32
N ILE A 579 -23.39 31.46 0.01
CA ILE A 579 -24.10 30.39 0.70
C ILE A 579 -25.53 30.85 1.01
N ASP A 580 -26.53 30.11 0.54
CA ASP A 580 -27.91 30.28 1.02
C ASP A 580 -28.08 29.50 2.34
N HIS A 581 -27.91 30.19 3.47
CA HIS A 581 -28.07 29.58 4.79
C HIS A 581 -29.48 29.07 5.07
N THR A 582 -30.52 29.69 4.49
CA THR A 582 -31.91 29.29 4.71
C THR A 582 -32.18 27.99 3.96
N ALA A 583 -31.82 27.93 2.68
CA ALA A 583 -31.95 26.72 1.87
C ALA A 583 -31.06 25.59 2.39
N THR A 584 -29.84 25.89 2.84
CA THR A 584 -28.93 24.93 3.50
C THR A 584 -29.58 24.29 4.74
N THR A 585 -30.20 25.11 5.61
CA THR A 585 -30.89 24.60 6.79
C THR A 585 -32.06 23.69 6.43
N ALA A 586 -32.86 24.10 5.43
CA ALA A 586 -33.99 23.31 4.95
C ALA A 586 -33.56 21.98 4.32
N LEU A 587 -32.54 22.00 3.46
CA LEU A 587 -32.03 20.82 2.77
C LEU A 587 -31.41 19.82 3.76
N ARG A 588 -30.64 20.29 4.75
CA ARG A 588 -30.13 19.42 5.83
C ARG A 588 -31.26 18.75 6.61
N ALA A 589 -32.34 19.47 6.91
CA ALA A 589 -33.49 18.91 7.62
C ALA A 589 -34.20 17.84 6.77
N GLU A 590 -34.37 18.08 5.47
CA GLU A 590 -34.92 17.11 4.53
C GLU A 590 -34.07 15.83 4.45
N ILE A 591 -32.75 15.97 4.25
CA ILE A 591 -31.83 14.85 4.17
C ILE A 591 -31.87 14.03 5.47
N ARG A 592 -31.82 14.66 6.65
CA ARG A 592 -31.90 13.96 7.94
C ARG A 592 -33.18 13.15 8.08
N ALA A 593 -34.32 13.70 7.63
CA ALA A 593 -35.61 13.03 7.72
C ALA A 593 -35.70 11.78 6.82
N ALA A 594 -35.02 11.78 5.67
CA ALA A 594 -35.13 10.72 4.67
C ALA A 594 -33.99 9.68 4.71
N ARG A 595 -32.76 10.07 5.10
CA ARG A 595 -31.55 9.29 4.77
C ARG A 595 -31.47 7.88 5.32
N LYS A 596 -32.08 7.63 6.50
CA LYS A 596 -32.10 6.30 7.11
C LYS A 596 -32.92 5.29 6.29
N GLN A 597 -33.93 5.76 5.57
CA GLN A 597 -34.83 4.90 4.78
C GLN A 597 -34.25 4.60 3.38
N TRP A 598 -33.21 5.30 2.93
CA TRP A 598 -32.65 5.09 1.60
C TRP A 598 -32.05 3.68 1.44
N LEU A 599 -31.47 3.13 2.51
CA LEU A 599 -30.89 1.77 2.50
C LEU A 599 -31.94 0.66 2.48
N ASP A 600 -33.22 1.00 2.65
CA ASP A 600 -34.34 0.05 2.64
C ASP A 600 -35.03 -0.05 1.26
N VAL A 601 -34.67 0.83 0.31
CA VAL A 601 -35.15 0.78 -1.07
C VAL A 601 -34.64 -0.49 -1.76
N ASP A 602 -35.48 -1.12 -2.59
CA ASP A 602 -35.14 -2.33 -3.33
C ASP A 602 -33.91 -2.09 -4.23
N PRO A 603 -32.80 -2.83 -4.04
CA PRO A 603 -31.62 -2.72 -4.90
C PRO A 603 -31.92 -2.89 -6.39
N ALA A 604 -32.89 -3.72 -6.76
CA ALA A 604 -33.22 -3.97 -8.16
C ALA A 604 -33.86 -2.74 -8.82
N GLU A 605 -34.69 -2.01 -8.07
CA GLU A 605 -35.27 -0.74 -8.51
C GLU A 605 -34.18 0.32 -8.69
N VAL A 606 -33.28 0.45 -7.71
CA VAL A 606 -32.16 1.41 -7.77
C VAL A 606 -31.25 1.11 -8.98
N ALA A 607 -30.90 -0.15 -9.21
CA ALA A 607 -30.08 -0.54 -10.35
C ALA A 607 -30.78 -0.30 -11.69
N ALA A 608 -32.12 -0.45 -11.76
CA ALA A 608 -32.88 -0.10 -12.96
C ALA A 608 -32.82 1.41 -13.25
N ARG A 609 -33.07 2.24 -12.23
CA ARG A 609 -33.00 3.71 -12.34
C ARG A 609 -31.60 4.21 -12.72
N PHE A 610 -30.55 3.53 -12.27
CA PHE A 610 -29.18 3.77 -12.72
C PHE A 610 -28.99 3.48 -14.23
N ARG A 611 -29.47 2.32 -14.71
CA ARG A 611 -29.41 1.99 -16.15
C ARG A 611 -30.22 2.96 -17.01
N ASP A 612 -31.31 3.49 -16.47
CA ASP A 612 -32.13 4.52 -17.12
C ASP A 612 -31.54 5.94 -17.01
N ARG A 613 -30.37 6.10 -16.38
CA ARG A 613 -29.65 7.37 -16.15
C ARG A 613 -30.40 8.38 -15.29
N GLU A 614 -31.32 7.92 -14.44
CA GLU A 614 -31.98 8.74 -13.42
C GLU A 614 -31.12 8.94 -12.17
N LEU A 615 -30.20 8.00 -11.91
CA LEU A 615 -29.27 7.99 -10.79
C LEU A 615 -27.84 7.93 -11.31
N ASP A 616 -26.90 8.45 -10.53
CA ASP A 616 -25.47 8.35 -10.80
C ASP A 616 -24.75 7.40 -9.82
N THR A 617 -23.44 7.27 -9.98
CA THR A 617 -22.60 6.43 -9.10
C THR A 617 -22.62 6.90 -7.65
N PHE A 618 -22.75 8.20 -7.38
CA PHE A 618 -22.80 8.72 -6.01
C PHE A 618 -24.12 8.35 -5.33
N ASP A 619 -25.25 8.42 -6.05
CA ASP A 619 -26.52 7.92 -5.54
C ASP A 619 -26.43 6.44 -5.17
N LEU A 620 -25.83 5.62 -6.03
CA LEU A 620 -25.66 4.19 -5.78
C LEU A 620 -24.86 3.95 -4.50
N VAL A 621 -23.66 4.52 -4.42
CA VAL A 621 -22.67 4.17 -3.39
C VAL A 621 -22.94 4.87 -2.06
N ARG A 622 -23.35 6.15 -2.07
CA ARG A 622 -23.51 6.97 -0.86
C ARG A 622 -24.93 6.99 -0.31
N ARG A 623 -25.94 6.93 -1.20
CA ARG A 623 -27.35 7.09 -0.82
C ARG A 623 -28.04 5.75 -0.62
N TYR A 624 -27.99 4.87 -1.62
CA TYR A 624 -28.75 3.61 -1.63
C TYR A 624 -27.93 2.38 -1.23
N GLY A 625 -26.60 2.53 -1.14
CA GLY A 625 -25.67 1.44 -0.83
C GLY A 625 -25.78 0.27 -1.82
N VAL A 626 -25.93 0.55 -3.12
CA VAL A 626 -26.08 -0.46 -4.17
C VAL A 626 -24.81 -0.55 -4.99
N VAL A 627 -24.33 -1.77 -5.20
CA VAL A 627 -23.17 -2.07 -6.05
C VAL A 627 -23.64 -2.81 -7.28
N VAL A 628 -23.15 -2.38 -8.43
CA VAL A 628 -23.46 -2.95 -9.74
C VAL A 628 -22.17 -3.37 -10.43
N ASP A 629 -22.29 -4.17 -11.48
CA ASP A 629 -21.25 -4.21 -12.50
C ASP A 629 -21.20 -2.83 -13.19
N TRP A 630 -20.12 -2.07 -13.01
CA TRP A 630 -20.03 -0.69 -13.50
C TRP A 630 -20.03 -0.58 -15.02
N GLY A 631 -19.75 -1.67 -15.74
CA GLY A 631 -19.80 -1.70 -17.21
C GLY A 631 -21.22 -1.92 -17.74
N THR A 632 -22.02 -2.76 -17.08
CA THR A 632 -23.36 -3.14 -17.55
C THR A 632 -24.52 -2.50 -16.77
N GLY A 633 -24.25 -2.01 -15.56
CA GLY A 633 -25.25 -1.58 -14.60
C GLY A 633 -26.08 -2.73 -13.99
N GLU A 634 -25.65 -3.98 -14.16
CA GLU A 634 -26.33 -5.15 -13.58
C GLU A 634 -26.12 -5.19 -12.06
N LEU A 635 -27.19 -5.48 -11.32
CA LEU A 635 -27.14 -5.56 -9.86
C LEU A 635 -26.25 -6.73 -9.41
N LEU A 636 -25.36 -6.47 -8.43
CA LEU A 636 -24.61 -7.50 -7.72
C LEU A 636 -25.27 -7.74 -6.35
N PRO A 637 -26.19 -8.71 -6.20
CA PRO A 637 -27.05 -8.81 -5.01
C PRO A 637 -26.30 -9.18 -3.73
N ASN A 638 -25.32 -10.10 -3.78
CA ASN A 638 -24.58 -10.51 -2.58
C ASN A 638 -23.61 -9.41 -2.15
N THR A 639 -22.87 -8.84 -3.11
CA THR A 639 -22.01 -7.66 -2.87
C THR A 639 -22.82 -6.51 -2.31
N THR A 640 -23.98 -6.18 -2.89
CA THR A 640 -24.85 -5.10 -2.40
C THR A 640 -25.29 -5.35 -0.96
N LYS A 641 -25.66 -6.58 -0.61
CA LYS A 641 -26.02 -6.92 0.76
C LYS A 641 -24.84 -6.66 1.72
N GLN A 642 -23.66 -7.19 1.41
CA GLN A 642 -22.45 -7.00 2.22
C GLN A 642 -22.10 -5.50 2.36
N PHE A 643 -22.20 -4.76 1.25
CA PHE A 643 -21.92 -3.33 1.22
C PHE A 643 -22.90 -2.52 2.07
N ARG A 644 -24.21 -2.81 2.01
CA ARG A 644 -25.22 -2.17 2.88
C ARG A 644 -24.98 -2.47 4.35
N ASP A 645 -24.62 -3.71 4.68
CA ASP A 645 -24.36 -4.10 6.07
C ASP A 645 -23.18 -3.29 6.65
N LEU A 646 -22.10 -3.10 5.87
CA LEU A 646 -20.98 -2.24 6.25
C LEU A 646 -21.39 -0.77 6.37
N LEU A 647 -22.13 -0.24 5.39
CA LEU A 647 -22.56 1.16 5.39
C LEU A 647 -23.49 1.48 6.57
N ARG A 648 -24.32 0.51 6.98
CA ARG A 648 -25.17 0.66 8.19
C ARG A 648 -24.32 0.85 9.44
N VAL A 649 -23.38 -0.06 9.67
CA VAL A 649 -22.52 -0.05 10.87
C VAL A 649 -21.62 1.18 10.90
N ARG A 650 -20.95 1.48 9.79
CA ARG A 650 -19.92 2.53 9.75
C ARG A 650 -20.47 3.95 9.60
N ALA A 651 -21.65 4.08 8.99
CA ALA A 651 -22.25 5.38 8.70
C ALA A 651 -23.66 5.54 9.31
N ALA A 652 -24.63 4.72 8.90
CA ALA A 652 -26.04 5.00 9.18
C ALA A 652 -26.40 5.00 10.67
N GLU A 653 -25.75 4.15 11.48
CA GLU A 653 -25.95 4.10 12.93
C GLU A 653 -25.47 5.37 13.66
N HIS A 654 -24.56 6.13 13.05
CA HIS A 654 -24.01 7.37 13.59
C HIS A 654 -24.75 8.64 13.12
N TRP A 655 -25.71 8.49 12.21
CA TRP A 655 -26.49 9.62 11.70
C TRP A 655 -27.54 10.07 12.72
N GLY A 656 -27.47 11.36 13.09
CA GLY A 656 -28.50 12.05 13.87
C GLY A 656 -29.84 12.13 13.16
#